data_AF-S4RV24-F1
#
_entry.id   AF-S4RV24-F1
#
_cell.length_a   1.000
_cell.length_b   1.000
_cell.length_c   1.000
_cell.angle_alpha   90.00
_cell.angle_beta   90.00
_cell.angle_gamma   90.00
#
_symmetry.space_group_name_H-M   'P 1'
#
loop_
_entity.id
_entity.type
_entity.pdbx_description
1 polymer ?
#
loop_
_entity_poly.entity_id
_entity_poly.type
_entity_poly.pdbx_seq_one_letter_code
_entity_poly.pdbx_strand_id
1 'polypeptide(L)'
;VVGGRRLALAMEAVGRRLAYSVHKWSSYSASYVPENILVDISNDQSSRWSSDSNHPPQFLLLKLARTAVVQSITFGKYEKTHVCNLKKFKIYGGMSEDNMTELLASGLKNDHNKETFSLKHKIEDQMFPCRWIKIVPILSWGPSFNFSIWYVEMHGVDSPDVVLPCLHWYSKYREREAIRLCLKHFRQHNYTEAFESLQKKTRIALEHPTLTELHDRLVLKGDFAACEQLVEKSVGEGLFNHYISQQEYKPRWAQITPKSYKDDGDDSRPGMRGGHQMVIDVHTETVYLFGGWDGTQDLADFWAYSVSNGQWTCISRDTAKEGGPSARSCHKMCIDVERRHIYTLGRYLDSLVRSSNALKSDFYRYSIDGSSWSLLSEDTSADGGPKLVFDHQMCMDSEWHTVYTFGGRILTGGGQGDENRGGGGGGEAQFSGLYAYHCPTRCWRLLREDSSNAGPEEIQSRIGHCMLFHTKNRHLYVFGGQRAKTYLNDFFSYNVDIISDGTKKESGMVPMTGFTQRATIDPELDEIHVLSGLSKDKEKREENVRNSFWVYHIVHNTWSCVYKNFQAGKEGAAGRGSVEEEPCPRFAHQLVYDEVHKVHYLFGGNPGKPSLPKIRLDDFWALKLCRPAREDLLRRCRYLIRKHRFQEKAVTEPVAALTYLQTELADTVDHSDPTETKEFQLLTSSLFKTTSDFIPLGYSDVDETYARRSQLFDTLVNFFPESMTPPKGNLVDLISL
;
A
#
# COMPACT_ATOMS: atom_id res chain seq x y z
N VAL A 1 19.07 37.08 12.42
CA VAL A 1 19.17 35.68 11.94
C VAL A 1 19.22 34.66 13.10
N VAL A 2 18.50 34.90 14.22
CA VAL A 2 18.47 33.97 15.38
C VAL A 2 17.02 33.61 15.81
N GLY A 3 16.01 34.00 15.03
CA GLY A 3 14.60 33.72 15.34
C GLY A 3 13.98 32.49 14.65
N GLY A 4 14.64 31.91 13.64
CA GLY A 4 14.04 30.88 12.77
C GLY A 4 14.28 29.42 13.18
N ARG A 5 15.19 29.16 14.13
CA ARG A 5 15.58 27.78 14.53
C ARG A 5 14.77 27.19 15.69
N ARG A 6 13.84 27.93 16.29
CA ARG A 6 12.99 27.43 17.40
C ARG A 6 11.61 26.90 17.00
N LEU A 7 11.16 27.08 15.76
CA LEU A 7 9.89 26.51 15.28
C LEU A 7 10.03 25.18 14.52
N ALA A 8 11.21 24.88 13.96
CA ALA A 8 11.45 23.61 13.24
C ALA A 8 11.90 22.46 14.17
N LEU A 9 12.23 22.75 15.44
CA LEU A 9 12.56 21.75 16.47
C LEU A 9 11.36 21.35 17.33
N ALA A 10 10.14 21.76 16.95
CA ALA A 10 8.89 21.23 17.50
C ALA A 10 8.34 20.06 16.66
N MET A 11 9.23 19.30 16.01
CA MET A 11 8.89 18.05 15.34
C MET A 11 8.67 16.98 16.42
N GLU A 12 7.42 16.51 16.48
CA GLU A 12 6.90 15.45 17.35
C GLU A 12 7.21 15.62 18.84
N ALA A 13 6.53 16.57 19.47
CA ALA A 13 6.30 16.44 20.91
C ALA A 13 5.66 15.06 21.16
N VAL A 14 6.38 14.19 21.85
CA VAL A 14 5.90 12.87 22.27
C VAL A 14 4.55 13.06 22.95
N GLY A 15 3.50 12.54 22.32
CA GLY A 15 2.13 12.68 22.81
C GLY A 15 2.00 12.10 24.21
N ARG A 16 1.38 12.84 25.13
CA ARG A 16 1.11 12.35 26.48
C ARG A 16 -0.29 11.76 26.57
N ARG A 17 -0.53 10.97 27.61
CA ARG A 17 -1.87 10.46 27.92
C ARG A 17 -2.85 11.62 28.19
N LEU A 18 -3.97 11.60 27.49
CA LEU A 18 -5.03 12.61 27.56
C LEU A 18 -6.13 12.16 28.51
N ALA A 19 -6.50 13.01 29.47
CA ALA A 19 -7.63 12.76 30.36
C ALA A 19 -8.97 13.03 29.64
N TYR A 20 -9.96 12.20 29.88
CA TYR A 20 -11.31 12.33 29.32
C TYR A 20 -12.38 11.78 30.27
N SER A 21 -13.63 12.10 29.98
CA SER A 21 -14.82 11.51 30.62
C SER A 21 -15.75 10.94 29.56
N VAL A 22 -16.52 9.91 29.91
CA VAL A 22 -17.63 9.48 29.05
C VAL A 22 -18.75 10.52 29.16
N HIS A 23 -19.22 11.02 28.02
CA HIS A 23 -20.17 12.14 27.96
C HIS A 23 -21.58 11.71 27.55
N LYS A 24 -21.70 10.92 26.48
CA LYS A 24 -22.97 10.34 26.01
C LYS A 24 -22.72 8.95 25.45
N TRP A 25 -23.77 8.15 25.34
CA TRP A 25 -23.73 6.81 24.76
C TRP A 25 -25.07 6.50 24.09
N SER A 26 -25.09 5.51 23.21
CA SER A 26 -26.32 5.01 22.60
C SER A 26 -27.14 4.18 23.59
N SER A 27 -26.53 3.16 24.18
CA SER A 27 -27.16 2.22 25.09
C SER A 27 -26.12 1.42 25.88
N TYR A 28 -26.58 0.61 26.85
CA TYR A 28 -25.73 -0.36 27.54
C TYR A 28 -26.55 -1.50 28.17
N SER A 29 -25.91 -2.65 28.36
CA SER A 29 -26.49 -3.83 29.02
C SER A 29 -26.14 -3.89 30.51
N ALA A 30 -27.12 -4.02 31.39
CA ALA A 30 -26.96 -4.39 32.81
C ALA A 30 -25.79 -3.67 33.52
N SER A 31 -24.78 -4.42 33.99
CA SER A 31 -23.58 -3.93 34.70
C SER A 31 -22.46 -3.43 33.79
N TYR A 32 -22.60 -3.52 32.46
CA TYR A 32 -21.60 -3.11 31.48
C TYR A 32 -21.72 -1.62 31.14
N VAL A 33 -21.63 -0.78 32.18
CA VAL A 33 -21.81 0.66 32.06
C VAL A 33 -20.69 1.32 31.23
N PRO A 34 -20.97 2.45 30.56
CA PRO A 34 -20.01 3.14 29.72
C PRO A 34 -18.69 3.52 30.42
N GLU A 35 -18.74 3.85 31.71
CA GLU A 35 -17.58 4.29 32.51
C GLU A 35 -16.53 3.19 32.72
N ASN A 36 -16.91 1.92 32.53
CA ASN A 36 -15.99 0.79 32.68
C ASN A 36 -14.81 0.86 31.71
N ILE A 37 -14.92 1.61 30.59
CA ILE A 37 -13.82 1.77 29.64
C ILE A 37 -12.64 2.60 30.18
N LEU A 38 -12.78 3.24 31.35
CA LEU A 38 -11.77 4.13 31.93
C LEU A 38 -10.67 3.36 32.68
N VAL A 39 -10.92 2.10 33.01
CA VAL A 39 -10.00 1.24 33.76
C VAL A 39 -9.66 0.01 32.93
N ASP A 40 -8.41 -0.42 33.02
CA ASP A 40 -7.91 -1.57 32.25
C ASP A 40 -7.74 -2.78 33.18
N ILE A 41 -8.81 -3.56 33.31
CA ILE A 41 -8.87 -4.74 34.17
C ILE A 41 -9.13 -5.97 33.28
N SER A 42 -8.07 -6.47 32.63
CA SER A 42 -8.18 -7.50 31.58
C SER A 42 -8.70 -8.85 32.09
N ASN A 43 -8.62 -9.14 33.39
CA ASN A 43 -9.09 -10.38 34.01
C ASN A 43 -10.54 -10.31 34.52
N ASP A 44 -11.19 -9.13 34.45
CA ASP A 44 -12.58 -8.95 34.86
C ASP A 44 -13.49 -8.80 33.64
N GLN A 45 -14.35 -9.80 33.42
CA GLN A 45 -15.29 -9.78 32.30
C GLN A 45 -16.30 -8.63 32.38
N SER A 46 -16.56 -8.10 33.58
CA SER A 46 -17.49 -7.01 33.81
C SER A 46 -16.90 -5.62 33.54
N SER A 47 -15.56 -5.50 33.49
CA SER A 47 -14.82 -4.25 33.22
C SER A 47 -14.86 -3.86 31.75
N ARG A 48 -16.06 -3.67 31.21
CA ARG A 48 -16.31 -3.20 29.85
C ARG A 48 -17.61 -2.42 29.76
N TRP A 49 -17.69 -1.57 28.75
CA TRP A 49 -18.97 -1.17 28.20
C TRP A 49 -19.48 -2.25 27.25
N SER A 50 -20.78 -2.52 27.26
CA SER A 50 -21.42 -3.37 26.25
C SER A 50 -22.76 -2.77 25.88
N SER A 51 -23.04 -2.59 24.59
CA SER A 51 -24.34 -2.13 24.11
C SER A 51 -25.47 -3.09 24.51
N ASP A 52 -26.71 -2.60 24.53
CA ASP A 52 -27.91 -3.44 24.71
C ASP A 52 -28.35 -4.18 23.44
N SER A 53 -27.89 -3.69 22.28
CA SER A 53 -28.22 -4.18 20.96
C SER A 53 -26.98 -4.20 20.07
N ASN A 54 -26.95 -5.13 19.13
CA ASN A 54 -25.98 -5.20 18.05
C ASN A 54 -26.43 -4.44 16.78
N HIS A 55 -27.56 -3.73 16.84
CA HIS A 55 -28.08 -2.93 15.71
C HIS A 55 -27.50 -1.50 15.77
N PRO A 56 -26.75 -1.06 14.74
CA PRO A 56 -26.32 0.33 14.63
C PRO A 56 -27.51 1.30 14.48
N PRO A 57 -27.37 2.57 14.89
CA PRO A 57 -26.16 3.19 15.41
C PRO A 57 -25.95 2.89 16.90
N GLN A 58 -24.75 2.39 17.24
CA GLN A 58 -24.26 2.29 18.62
C GLN A 58 -23.04 3.21 18.76
N PHE A 59 -22.88 3.90 19.89
CA PHE A 59 -21.76 4.81 20.07
C PHE A 59 -21.42 5.09 21.54
N LEU A 60 -20.17 5.49 21.76
CA LEU A 60 -19.70 6.22 22.94
C LEU A 60 -19.17 7.57 22.51
N LEU A 61 -19.60 8.64 23.18
CA LEU A 61 -19.11 9.99 23.00
C LEU A 61 -18.27 10.37 24.23
N LEU A 62 -17.00 10.62 24.00
CA LEU A 62 -16.00 10.95 25.01
C LEU A 62 -15.70 12.45 24.94
N LYS A 63 -15.56 13.09 26.11
CA LYS A 63 -15.20 14.51 26.24
C LYS A 63 -13.83 14.62 26.86
N LEU A 64 -12.89 15.22 26.13
CA LEU A 64 -11.54 15.44 26.64
C LEU A 64 -11.57 16.49 27.76
N ALA A 65 -10.75 16.29 28.80
CA ALA A 65 -10.66 17.21 29.93
C ALA A 65 -10.12 18.59 29.52
N ARG A 66 -9.24 18.63 28.52
CA ARG A 66 -8.74 19.82 27.81
C ARG A 66 -8.85 19.60 26.31
N THR A 67 -8.97 20.67 25.54
CA THR A 67 -8.87 20.58 24.08
C THR A 67 -7.47 20.09 23.72
N ALA A 68 -7.37 19.15 22.79
CA ALA A 68 -6.12 18.50 22.45
C ALA A 68 -6.06 18.15 20.96
N VAL A 69 -4.84 18.02 20.44
CA VAL A 69 -4.59 17.30 19.18
C VAL A 69 -4.41 15.83 19.55
N VAL A 70 -5.39 15.00 19.20
CA VAL A 70 -5.36 13.56 19.53
C VAL A 70 -4.64 12.80 18.43
N GLN A 71 -3.52 12.17 18.76
CA GLN A 71 -2.63 11.52 17.79
C GLN A 71 -2.86 10.02 17.70
N SER A 72 -3.21 9.37 18.81
CA SER A 72 -3.49 7.92 18.82
C SER A 72 -4.50 7.53 19.89
N ILE A 73 -5.07 6.34 19.72
CA ILE A 73 -6.01 5.70 20.63
C ILE A 73 -5.67 4.22 20.81
N THR A 74 -5.73 3.74 22.05
CA THR A 74 -5.45 2.37 22.43
C THR A 74 -6.71 1.72 22.98
N PHE A 75 -6.99 0.49 22.55
CA PHE A 75 -8.06 -0.34 23.08
C PHE A 75 -7.46 -1.47 23.91
N GLY A 76 -7.90 -1.58 25.16
CA GLY A 76 -7.64 -2.77 25.97
C GLY A 76 -8.55 -3.93 25.59
N LYS A 77 -8.22 -5.12 26.09
CA LYS A 77 -8.94 -6.36 25.79
C LYS A 77 -8.99 -7.27 27.01
N TYR A 78 -9.97 -8.17 26.98
CA TYR A 78 -10.05 -9.27 27.93
C TYR A 78 -8.90 -10.26 27.75
N GLU A 79 -8.49 -10.92 28.83
CA GLU A 79 -7.41 -11.92 28.85
C GLU A 79 -7.63 -13.10 27.89
N LYS A 80 -8.86 -13.30 27.42
CA LYS A 80 -9.25 -14.32 26.43
C LYS A 80 -9.94 -13.69 25.25
N THR A 81 -9.93 -14.40 24.13
CA THR A 81 -10.71 -14.03 22.94
C THR A 81 -12.19 -13.88 23.31
N HIS A 82 -12.86 -12.88 22.74
CA HIS A 82 -14.24 -12.59 23.08
C HIS A 82 -15.03 -12.15 21.84
N VAL A 83 -16.16 -12.82 21.58
CA VAL A 83 -17.00 -12.61 20.39
C VAL A 83 -17.55 -11.18 20.25
N CYS A 84 -17.72 -10.47 21.36
CA CYS A 84 -18.16 -9.07 21.37
C CYS A 84 -17.07 -8.04 20.99
N ASN A 85 -15.82 -8.46 20.79
CA ASN A 85 -14.75 -7.56 20.33
C ASN A 85 -15.14 -6.91 19.00
N LEU A 86 -14.81 -5.63 18.85
CA LEU A 86 -15.20 -4.83 17.68
C LEU A 86 -14.42 -5.25 16.44
N LYS A 87 -15.04 -6.03 15.55
CA LYS A 87 -14.48 -6.39 14.24
C LYS A 87 -14.42 -5.19 13.27
N LYS A 88 -15.37 -4.24 13.37
CA LYS A 88 -15.35 -2.96 12.64
C LYS A 88 -15.88 -1.84 13.52
N PHE A 89 -15.23 -0.68 13.48
CA PHE A 89 -15.66 0.55 14.15
C PHE A 89 -15.11 1.78 13.42
N LYS A 90 -15.70 2.93 13.72
CA LYS A 90 -15.22 4.25 13.31
C LYS A 90 -14.98 5.15 14.51
N ILE A 91 -14.05 6.08 14.38
CA ILE A 91 -13.75 7.11 15.36
C ILE A 91 -13.88 8.46 14.69
N TYR A 92 -14.62 9.35 15.32
CA TYR A 92 -14.80 10.72 14.90
C TYR A 92 -14.27 11.67 15.97
N GLY A 93 -13.84 12.86 15.58
CA GLY A 93 -13.40 13.88 16.51
C GLY A 93 -13.71 15.28 16.01
N GLY A 94 -13.92 16.19 16.96
CA GLY A 94 -14.22 17.57 16.62
C GLY A 94 -14.35 18.48 17.83
N MET A 95 -14.71 19.72 17.55
CA MET A 95 -14.95 20.78 18.55
C MET A 95 -16.43 20.86 18.97
N SER A 96 -17.32 20.07 18.37
CA SER A 96 -18.74 19.97 18.68
C SER A 96 -19.22 18.53 18.59
N GLU A 97 -20.35 18.23 19.22
CA GLU A 97 -20.90 16.86 19.31
C GLU A 97 -21.50 16.38 17.98
N ASP A 98 -22.05 17.31 17.21
CA ASP A 98 -22.83 17.00 16.01
C ASP A 98 -22.00 17.12 14.72
N ASN A 99 -20.98 17.99 14.72
CA ASN A 99 -20.08 18.20 13.58
C ASN A 99 -18.68 17.69 13.91
N MET A 100 -18.39 16.46 13.46
CA MET A 100 -17.11 15.79 13.68
C MET A 100 -16.50 15.28 12.38
N THR A 101 -15.17 15.19 12.36
CA THR A 101 -14.40 14.60 11.25
C THR A 101 -14.08 13.15 11.56
N GLU A 102 -14.22 12.26 10.56
CA GLU A 102 -13.76 10.86 10.69
C GLU A 102 -12.23 10.83 10.86
N LEU A 103 -11.77 10.31 11.99
CA LEU A 103 -10.36 10.20 12.35
C LEU A 103 -9.77 8.84 11.98
N LEU A 104 -10.58 7.78 12.07
CA LEU A 104 -10.18 6.40 11.84
C LEU A 104 -11.39 5.53 11.51
N ALA A 105 -11.25 4.63 10.53
CA ALA A 105 -12.10 3.45 10.35
C ALA A 105 -11.19 2.21 10.46
N SER A 106 -11.50 1.30 11.39
CA SER A 106 -10.65 0.13 11.69
C SER A 106 -11.43 -1.02 12.35
N GLY A 107 -10.72 -2.03 12.84
CA GLY A 107 -11.25 -3.20 13.56
C GLY A 107 -10.21 -3.83 14.48
N LEU A 108 -10.63 -4.40 15.60
CA LEU A 108 -9.79 -5.11 16.57
C LEU A 108 -9.60 -6.58 16.16
N LYS A 109 -8.41 -7.12 16.40
CA LYS A 109 -8.15 -8.57 16.39
C LYS A 109 -8.92 -9.23 17.53
N ASN A 110 -9.40 -10.46 17.30
CA ASN A 110 -10.04 -11.25 18.35
C ASN A 110 -9.01 -12.05 19.16
N ASP A 111 -8.15 -11.33 19.87
CA ASP A 111 -7.13 -11.82 20.79
C ASP A 111 -7.18 -11.04 22.12
N HIS A 112 -6.18 -11.21 22.98
CA HIS A 112 -6.07 -10.53 24.27
C HIS A 112 -5.08 -9.36 24.26
N ASN A 113 -4.46 -9.07 23.11
CA ASN A 113 -3.42 -8.05 23.00
C ASN A 113 -4.06 -6.66 22.82
N LYS A 114 -3.59 -5.68 23.60
CA LYS A 114 -3.98 -4.27 23.38
C LYS A 114 -3.61 -3.83 21.97
N GLU A 115 -4.42 -2.97 21.37
CA GLU A 115 -4.17 -2.44 20.03
C GLU A 115 -4.21 -0.91 20.04
N THR A 116 -3.17 -0.28 19.49
CA THR A 116 -3.04 1.18 19.37
C THR A 116 -3.14 1.58 17.90
N PHE A 117 -3.92 2.61 17.62
CA PHE A 117 -4.12 3.15 16.28
C PHE A 117 -3.76 4.62 16.21
N SER A 118 -3.01 5.01 15.17
CA SER A 118 -2.82 6.42 14.83
C SER A 118 -4.09 7.03 14.26
N LEU A 119 -4.44 8.23 14.73
CA LEU A 119 -5.61 8.99 14.31
C LEU A 119 -5.21 10.09 13.31
N LYS A 120 -6.08 10.36 12.33
CA LYS A 120 -5.96 11.55 11.48
C LYS A 120 -6.07 12.80 12.34
N HIS A 121 -5.00 13.57 12.41
CA HIS A 121 -4.92 14.76 13.28
C HIS A 121 -4.43 16.02 12.54
N LYS A 122 -4.32 15.96 11.21
CA LYS A 122 -3.93 17.08 10.34
C LYS A 122 -4.94 17.31 9.20
N ILE A 123 -5.11 18.57 8.81
CA ILE A 123 -5.85 19.06 7.64
C ILE A 123 -4.97 20.12 6.96
N GLU A 124 -4.68 19.99 5.66
CA GLU A 124 -3.73 20.89 4.95
C GLU A 124 -2.38 21.01 5.71
N ASP A 125 -1.85 19.89 6.21
CA ASP A 125 -0.65 19.78 7.06
C ASP A 125 -0.68 20.52 8.42
N GLN A 126 -1.79 21.19 8.74
CA GLN A 126 -2.00 21.85 10.02
C GLN A 126 -2.73 20.92 10.98
N MET A 127 -2.27 20.88 12.23
CA MET A 127 -2.93 20.08 13.26
C MET A 127 -4.30 20.69 13.61
N PHE A 128 -5.35 19.87 13.69
CA PHE A 128 -6.67 20.34 14.10
C PHE A 128 -7.01 19.86 15.52
N PRO A 129 -7.64 20.72 16.34
CA PRO A 129 -7.97 20.39 17.72
C PRO A 129 -9.28 19.60 17.82
N CYS A 130 -9.31 18.68 18.76
CA CYS A 130 -10.49 17.96 19.19
C CYS A 130 -10.80 18.28 20.65
N ARG A 131 -12.08 18.25 20.98
CA ARG A 131 -12.54 18.27 22.37
C ARG A 131 -13.56 17.16 22.65
N TRP A 132 -14.17 16.62 21.59
CA TRP A 132 -15.00 15.42 21.63
C TRP A 132 -14.43 14.35 20.71
N ILE A 133 -14.52 13.10 21.16
CA ILE A 133 -14.16 11.89 20.40
C ILE A 133 -15.35 10.93 20.46
N LYS A 134 -15.85 10.50 19.31
CA LYS A 134 -16.99 9.57 19.20
C LYS A 134 -16.52 8.25 18.62
N ILE A 135 -16.69 7.16 19.37
CA ILE A 135 -16.43 5.79 18.92
C ILE A 135 -17.75 5.17 18.49
N VAL A 136 -17.81 4.68 17.25
CA VAL A 136 -19.00 4.10 16.63
C VAL A 136 -18.71 2.64 16.24
N PRO A 137 -19.10 1.67 17.07
CA PRO A 137 -19.12 0.26 16.69
C PRO A 137 -19.99 0.00 15.45
N ILE A 138 -19.50 -0.87 14.57
CA ILE A 138 -20.20 -1.25 13.32
C ILE A 138 -20.43 -2.76 13.28
N LEU A 139 -19.43 -3.56 13.65
CA LEU A 139 -19.50 -5.03 13.58
C LEU A 139 -18.70 -5.65 14.73
N SER A 140 -19.25 -6.67 15.37
CA SER A 140 -18.57 -7.53 16.34
C SER A 140 -18.06 -8.82 15.66
N TRP A 141 -17.18 -9.57 16.32
CA TRP A 141 -16.70 -10.85 15.78
C TRP A 141 -17.77 -11.94 15.77
N GLY A 142 -18.68 -11.92 16.74
CA GLY A 142 -19.88 -12.76 16.77
C GLY A 142 -21.05 -12.07 16.05
N PRO A 143 -21.61 -12.63 14.96
CA PRO A 143 -22.63 -11.98 14.12
C PRO A 143 -23.87 -11.46 14.85
N SER A 144 -24.19 -12.03 16.01
CA SER A 144 -25.38 -11.70 16.82
C SER A 144 -25.04 -11.15 18.20
N PHE A 145 -23.78 -10.77 18.44
CA PHE A 145 -23.33 -10.29 19.75
C PHE A 145 -23.26 -8.77 19.80
N ASN A 146 -23.62 -8.23 20.95
CA ASN A 146 -23.53 -6.81 21.25
C ASN A 146 -22.08 -6.31 21.15
N PHE A 147 -21.93 -5.00 21.00
CA PHE A 147 -20.63 -4.36 20.87
C PHE A 147 -20.04 -4.13 22.25
N SER A 148 -18.80 -4.54 22.47
CA SER A 148 -18.11 -4.27 23.73
C SER A 148 -16.81 -3.51 23.53
N ILE A 149 -16.55 -2.58 24.45
CA ILE A 149 -15.29 -1.85 24.56
C ILE A 149 -14.79 -2.06 25.99
N TRP A 150 -13.59 -2.64 26.12
CA TRP A 150 -13.02 -3.00 27.42
C TRP A 150 -12.33 -1.82 28.09
N TYR A 151 -11.50 -1.12 27.34
CA TYR A 151 -10.71 0.00 27.84
C TYR A 151 -10.34 0.92 26.68
N VAL A 152 -10.23 2.22 26.95
CA VAL A 152 -9.76 3.22 25.99
C VAL A 152 -8.68 4.10 26.62
N GLU A 153 -7.56 4.28 25.91
CA GLU A 153 -6.54 5.27 26.25
C GLU A 153 -6.30 6.17 25.04
N MET A 154 -6.10 7.47 25.24
CA MET A 154 -5.82 8.41 24.15
C MET A 154 -4.51 9.14 24.43
N HIS A 155 -3.70 9.30 23.39
CA HIS A 155 -2.45 10.06 23.44
C HIS A 155 -2.47 11.23 22.47
N GLY A 156 -1.82 12.33 22.87
CA GLY A 156 -1.69 13.50 22.04
C GLY A 156 -1.12 14.70 22.77
N VAL A 157 -1.38 15.89 22.22
CA VAL A 157 -0.85 17.15 22.73
C VAL A 157 -2.00 18.07 23.15
N ASP A 158 -2.08 18.38 24.43
CA ASP A 158 -3.04 19.33 25.03
C ASP A 158 -2.34 20.56 25.65
N SER A 159 -1.05 20.76 25.33
CA SER A 159 -0.30 21.94 25.77
C SER A 159 -0.88 23.20 25.11
N PRO A 160 -1.19 24.26 25.89
CA PRO A 160 -1.74 25.51 25.36
C PRO A 160 -0.87 26.12 24.24
N ASP A 161 0.45 26.01 24.32
CA ASP A 161 1.39 26.58 23.34
C ASP A 161 1.24 25.97 21.94
N VAL A 162 0.77 24.72 21.86
CA VAL A 162 0.51 24.02 20.60
C VAL A 162 -0.96 24.13 20.21
N VAL A 163 -1.87 23.93 21.16
CA VAL A 163 -3.31 23.84 20.86
C VAL A 163 -3.95 25.19 20.55
N LEU A 164 -3.53 26.29 21.19
CA LEU A 164 -4.11 27.61 20.93
C LEU A 164 -3.90 28.09 19.48
N PRO A 165 -2.70 27.99 18.89
CA PRO A 165 -2.51 28.21 17.46
C PRO A 165 -3.41 27.36 16.58
N CYS A 166 -3.52 26.05 16.88
CA CYS A 166 -4.39 25.13 16.14
C CYS A 166 -5.88 25.52 16.22
N LEU A 167 -6.34 25.98 17.38
CA LEU A 167 -7.72 26.47 17.57
C LEU A 167 -8.01 27.72 16.74
N HIS A 168 -7.10 28.70 16.77
CA HIS A 168 -7.27 29.92 15.98
C HIS A 168 -7.26 29.61 14.48
N TRP A 169 -6.35 28.75 14.04
CA TRP A 169 -6.29 28.30 12.66
C TRP A 169 -7.57 27.56 12.26
N TYR A 170 -8.01 26.58 13.06
CA TYR A 170 -9.20 25.79 12.77
C TYR A 170 -10.49 26.62 12.72
N SER A 171 -10.62 27.64 13.59
CA SER A 171 -11.73 28.58 13.53
C SER A 171 -11.76 29.36 12.22
N LYS A 172 -10.61 29.90 11.79
CA LYS A 172 -10.48 30.61 10.51
C LYS A 172 -10.72 29.69 9.32
N TYR A 173 -10.24 28.45 9.39
CA TYR A 173 -10.47 27.43 8.37
C TYR A 173 -11.97 27.15 8.20
N ARG A 174 -12.70 26.92 9.30
CA ARG A 174 -14.15 26.70 9.25
C ARG A 174 -14.91 27.89 8.68
N GLU A 175 -14.55 29.11 9.08
CA GLU A 175 -15.14 30.33 8.54
C GLU A 175 -14.87 30.45 7.02
N ARG A 176 -13.63 30.16 6.59
CA ARG A 176 -13.25 30.13 5.16
C ARG A 176 -14.10 29.14 4.37
N GLU A 177 -14.25 27.90 4.86
CA GLU A 177 -15.02 26.88 4.17
C GLU A 177 -16.53 27.17 4.16
N ALA A 178 -17.07 27.76 5.23
CA ALA A 178 -18.47 28.21 5.25
C ALA A 178 -18.73 29.29 4.18
N ILE A 179 -17.83 30.27 4.04
CA ILE A 179 -17.93 31.30 3.00
C ILE A 179 -17.81 30.66 1.60
N ARG A 180 -16.90 29.70 1.40
CA ARG A 180 -16.76 28.97 0.13
C ARG A 180 -18.02 28.18 -0.21
N LEU A 181 -18.71 27.58 0.76
CA LEU A 181 -20.00 26.92 0.54
C LEU A 181 -21.10 27.90 0.10
N CYS A 182 -21.16 29.09 0.71
CA CYS A 182 -22.07 30.14 0.25
C CYS A 182 -21.76 30.59 -1.19
N LEU A 183 -20.47 30.82 -1.51
CA LEU A 183 -20.04 31.16 -2.86
C LEU A 183 -20.40 30.06 -3.87
N LYS A 184 -20.21 28.78 -3.52
CA LYS A 184 -20.62 27.65 -4.35
C LYS A 184 -22.13 27.69 -4.61
N HIS A 185 -22.93 27.85 -3.57
CA HIS A 185 -24.38 27.89 -3.69
C HIS A 185 -24.86 29.05 -4.57
N PHE A 186 -24.33 30.26 -4.37
CA PHE A 186 -24.65 31.41 -5.23
C PHE A 186 -24.22 31.20 -6.68
N ARG A 187 -23.06 30.55 -6.91
CA ARG A 187 -22.60 30.17 -8.25
C ARG A 187 -23.56 29.17 -8.91
N GLN A 188 -24.03 28.16 -8.19
CA GLN A 188 -24.94 27.13 -8.72
C GLN A 188 -26.31 27.71 -9.11
N HIS A 189 -26.82 28.70 -8.36
CA HIS A 189 -28.09 29.35 -8.65
C HIS A 189 -27.96 30.61 -9.53
N ASN A 190 -26.77 30.88 -10.07
CA ASN A 190 -26.48 32.07 -10.90
C ASN A 190 -26.80 33.42 -10.20
N TYR A 191 -26.65 33.48 -8.87
CA TYR A 191 -26.81 34.70 -8.07
C TYR A 191 -25.52 35.55 -8.10
N THR A 192 -25.22 36.13 -9.26
CA THR A 192 -23.95 36.82 -9.55
C THR A 192 -23.65 37.98 -8.60
N GLU A 193 -24.63 38.86 -8.32
CA GLU A 193 -24.44 40.01 -7.42
C GLU A 193 -24.07 39.59 -6.00
N ALA A 194 -24.72 38.55 -5.48
CA ALA A 194 -24.45 38.00 -4.15
C ALA A 194 -23.06 37.34 -4.10
N PHE A 195 -22.71 36.57 -5.14
CA PHE A 195 -21.40 35.95 -5.30
C PHE A 195 -20.28 36.99 -5.28
N GLU A 196 -20.35 38.00 -6.14
CA GLU A 196 -19.32 39.03 -6.29
C GLU A 196 -19.18 39.90 -5.03
N SER A 197 -20.31 40.28 -4.44
CA SER A 197 -20.33 41.08 -3.21
C SER A 197 -19.66 40.35 -2.04
N LEU A 198 -20.00 39.06 -1.84
CA LEU A 198 -19.42 38.26 -0.77
C LEU A 198 -17.93 37.99 -1.00
N GLN A 199 -17.54 37.63 -2.23
CA GLN A 199 -16.14 37.39 -2.59
C GLN A 199 -15.29 38.65 -2.41
N LYS A 200 -15.77 39.81 -2.88
CA LYS A 200 -15.08 41.09 -2.74
C LYS A 200 -14.91 41.51 -1.28
N LYS A 201 -15.94 41.31 -0.46
CA LYS A 201 -15.93 41.69 0.96
C LYS A 201 -15.00 40.80 1.78
N THR A 202 -15.01 39.48 1.53
CA THR A 202 -14.28 38.48 2.32
C THR A 202 -12.86 38.22 1.79
N ARG A 203 -12.62 38.53 0.51
CA ARG A 203 -11.39 38.18 -0.24
C ARG A 203 -11.11 36.67 -0.30
N ILE A 204 -12.14 35.85 -0.10
CA ILE A 204 -12.04 34.39 -0.17
C ILE A 204 -12.41 33.93 -1.57
N ALA A 205 -11.52 33.17 -2.20
CA ALA A 205 -11.78 32.54 -3.49
C ALA A 205 -12.58 31.23 -3.31
N LEU A 206 -13.55 31.00 -4.20
CA LEU A 206 -14.28 29.72 -4.27
C LEU A 206 -13.34 28.57 -4.68
N GLU A 207 -12.44 28.84 -5.62
CA GLU A 207 -11.63 27.84 -6.32
C GLU A 207 -10.41 28.51 -6.97
N HIS A 208 -9.54 27.70 -7.58
CA HIS A 208 -8.37 28.20 -8.30
C HIS A 208 -8.77 29.02 -9.55
N PRO A 209 -8.02 30.08 -9.92
CA PRO A 209 -8.35 30.91 -11.10
C PRO A 209 -8.56 30.13 -12.40
N THR A 210 -7.82 29.05 -12.63
CA THR A 210 -8.01 28.15 -13.78
C THR A 210 -9.42 27.55 -13.83
N LEU A 211 -9.98 27.16 -12.68
CA LEU A 211 -11.35 26.62 -12.61
C LEU A 211 -12.39 27.73 -12.79
N THR A 212 -12.12 28.94 -12.30
CA THR A 212 -12.99 30.09 -12.55
C THR A 212 -13.03 30.46 -14.03
N GLU A 213 -11.89 30.43 -14.73
CA GLU A 213 -11.83 30.59 -16.19
C GLU A 213 -12.57 29.45 -16.89
N LEU A 214 -12.41 28.21 -16.45
CA LEU A 214 -13.13 27.05 -17.00
C LEU A 214 -14.64 27.22 -16.87
N HIS A 215 -15.14 27.66 -15.71
CA HIS A 215 -16.55 27.95 -15.49
C HIS A 215 -17.05 29.06 -16.43
N ASP A 216 -16.31 30.16 -16.56
CA ASP A 216 -16.68 31.26 -17.45
C ASP A 216 -16.80 30.81 -18.92
N ARG A 217 -15.79 30.09 -19.43
CA ARG A 217 -15.79 29.58 -20.81
C ARG A 217 -16.89 28.55 -21.05
N LEU A 218 -17.02 27.57 -20.16
CA LEU A 218 -17.94 26.45 -20.34
C LEU A 218 -19.37 26.84 -20.01
N VAL A 219 -19.62 27.32 -18.79
CA VAL A 219 -20.98 27.50 -18.25
C VAL A 219 -21.61 28.79 -18.77
N LEU A 220 -20.90 29.92 -18.64
CA LEU A 220 -21.44 31.23 -18.99
C LEU A 220 -21.44 31.48 -20.51
N LYS A 221 -20.34 31.14 -21.20
CA LYS A 221 -20.15 31.46 -22.63
C LYS A 221 -20.49 30.32 -23.58
N GLY A 222 -20.47 29.06 -23.13
CA GLY A 222 -20.63 27.90 -24.03
C GLY A 222 -19.50 27.75 -25.05
N ASP A 223 -18.31 28.28 -24.75
CA ASP A 223 -17.13 28.22 -25.61
C ASP A 223 -16.38 26.90 -25.40
N PHE A 224 -16.89 25.85 -26.03
CA PHE A 224 -16.34 24.50 -25.92
C PHE A 224 -14.91 24.40 -26.47
N ALA A 225 -14.54 25.20 -27.47
CA ALA A 225 -13.21 25.17 -28.05
C ALA A 225 -12.16 25.77 -27.09
N ALA A 226 -12.46 26.92 -26.49
CA ALA A 226 -11.60 27.49 -25.44
C ALA A 226 -11.52 26.59 -24.21
N CYS A 227 -12.61 25.90 -23.86
CA CYS A 227 -12.64 24.90 -22.79
C CYS A 227 -11.65 23.75 -23.07
N GLU A 228 -11.65 23.16 -24.27
CA GLU A 228 -10.69 22.11 -24.63
C GLU A 228 -9.23 22.60 -24.55
N GLN A 229 -8.95 23.81 -25.04
CA GLN A 229 -7.61 24.40 -24.97
C GLN A 229 -7.14 24.62 -23.52
N LEU A 230 -8.04 25.06 -22.65
CA LEU A 230 -7.73 25.28 -21.24
C LEU A 230 -7.44 23.95 -20.51
N VAL A 231 -8.20 22.90 -20.82
CA VAL A 231 -7.95 21.55 -20.28
C VAL A 231 -6.63 20.99 -20.80
N GLU A 232 -6.33 21.13 -22.09
CA GLU A 232 -5.06 20.71 -22.68
C GLU A 232 -3.87 21.41 -22.02
N LYS A 233 -3.97 22.72 -21.83
CA LYS A 233 -2.98 23.50 -21.06
C LYS A 233 -2.83 22.96 -19.63
N SER A 234 -3.95 22.70 -18.95
CA SER A 234 -3.96 22.18 -17.58
C SER A 234 -3.28 20.81 -17.45
N VAL A 235 -3.49 19.94 -18.43
CA VAL A 235 -2.80 18.63 -18.52
C VAL A 235 -1.31 18.82 -18.77
N GLY A 236 -0.92 19.72 -19.68
CA GLY A 236 0.48 20.05 -19.98
C GLY A 236 1.24 20.64 -18.78
N GLU A 237 0.56 21.44 -17.96
CA GLU A 237 1.10 22.00 -16.71
C GLU A 237 1.11 20.99 -15.55
N GLY A 238 0.61 19.76 -15.75
CA GLY A 238 0.65 18.69 -14.76
C GLY A 238 -0.41 18.79 -13.67
N LEU A 239 -1.47 19.59 -13.85
CA LEU A 239 -2.53 19.75 -12.85
C LEU A 239 -3.30 18.44 -12.61
N PHE A 240 -3.28 17.50 -13.55
CA PHE A 240 -3.94 16.20 -13.43
C PHE A 240 -3.08 15.13 -12.74
N ASN A 241 -1.80 15.43 -12.42
CA ASN A 241 -0.89 14.43 -11.86
C ASN A 241 -1.40 13.84 -10.54
N HIS A 242 -2.03 14.66 -9.69
CA HIS A 242 -2.62 14.19 -8.44
C HIS A 242 -3.76 13.18 -8.70
N TYR A 243 -4.67 13.51 -9.60
CA TYR A 243 -5.75 12.59 -10.01
C TYR A 243 -5.19 11.28 -10.58
N ILE A 244 -4.19 11.37 -11.48
CA ILE A 244 -3.51 10.20 -12.06
C ILE A 244 -2.92 9.33 -10.94
N SER A 245 -2.25 9.92 -9.96
CA SER A 245 -1.63 9.19 -8.85
C SER A 245 -2.63 8.42 -7.98
N GLN A 246 -3.91 8.83 -7.98
CA GLN A 246 -4.97 8.15 -7.25
C GLN A 246 -5.65 7.03 -8.05
N GLN A 247 -5.34 6.91 -9.35
CA GLN A 247 -5.93 5.86 -10.17
C GLN A 247 -5.32 4.50 -9.87
N GLU A 248 -6.10 3.45 -10.11
CA GLU A 248 -5.66 2.07 -10.00
C GLU A 248 -4.56 1.76 -11.02
N TYR A 249 -3.56 0.99 -10.60
CA TYR A 249 -2.55 0.46 -11.50
C TYR A 249 -3.14 -0.64 -12.40
N LYS A 250 -2.67 -0.67 -13.65
CA LYS A 250 -2.80 -1.80 -14.55
C LYS A 250 -1.43 -2.47 -14.73
N PRO A 251 -1.32 -3.79 -14.58
CA PRO A 251 -0.06 -4.48 -14.78
C PRO A 251 0.22 -4.62 -16.28
N ARG A 252 1.46 -4.39 -16.69
CA ARG A 252 1.94 -4.71 -18.03
C ARG A 252 3.15 -5.63 -17.93
N TRP A 253 2.90 -6.91 -18.17
CA TRP A 253 3.93 -7.93 -18.25
C TRP A 253 4.53 -7.99 -19.65
N ALA A 254 5.83 -8.27 -19.70
CA ALA A 254 6.53 -8.57 -20.94
C ALA A 254 7.58 -9.64 -20.66
N GLN A 255 7.53 -10.74 -21.40
CA GLN A 255 8.59 -11.74 -21.36
C GLN A 255 9.85 -11.15 -21.98
N ILE A 256 10.97 -11.24 -21.26
CA ILE A 256 12.27 -10.82 -21.74
C ILE A 256 12.92 -12.01 -22.44
N THR A 257 13.20 -11.85 -23.72
CA THR A 257 14.06 -12.78 -24.47
C THR A 257 15.44 -12.16 -24.59
N PRO A 258 16.45 -12.61 -23.82
CA PRO A 258 17.81 -12.08 -23.89
C PRO A 258 18.38 -12.27 -25.29
N LYS A 259 19.13 -11.29 -25.78
CA LYS A 259 19.89 -11.46 -27.03
C LYS A 259 20.98 -12.51 -26.80
N SER A 260 21.13 -13.43 -27.73
CA SER A 260 22.25 -14.39 -27.77
C SER A 260 23.01 -14.23 -29.10
N TYR A 261 24.33 -14.38 -29.08
CA TYR A 261 25.15 -14.43 -30.29
C TYR A 261 25.15 -15.85 -30.83
N LYS A 262 25.17 -16.00 -32.17
CA LYS A 262 24.89 -17.26 -32.89
C LYS A 262 25.84 -18.43 -32.59
N ASP A 263 26.95 -18.21 -31.86
CA ASP A 263 27.91 -19.24 -31.46
C ASP A 263 27.82 -19.62 -29.97
N ASP A 264 27.02 -18.92 -29.16
CA ASP A 264 26.81 -19.28 -27.76
C ASP A 264 25.58 -20.21 -27.65
N GLY A 265 25.81 -21.48 -27.34
CA GLY A 265 24.75 -22.47 -27.10
C GLY A 265 23.84 -22.12 -25.91
N ASP A 266 23.20 -23.14 -25.33
CA ASP A 266 22.35 -23.04 -24.11
C ASP A 266 23.09 -22.51 -22.85
N ASP A 267 24.36 -22.13 -23.02
CA ASP A 267 25.29 -21.67 -22.01
C ASP A 267 25.40 -20.13 -21.92
N SER A 268 24.61 -19.39 -22.71
CA SER A 268 24.59 -17.91 -22.73
C SER A 268 23.69 -17.25 -21.68
N ARG A 269 22.93 -18.05 -20.91
CA ARG A 269 21.97 -17.55 -19.92
C ARG A 269 21.90 -18.47 -18.70
N PRO A 270 21.42 -17.98 -17.54
CA PRO A 270 21.21 -18.82 -16.38
C PRO A 270 20.16 -19.91 -16.68
N GLY A 271 20.47 -21.16 -16.35
CA GLY A 271 19.52 -22.28 -16.46
C GLY A 271 18.42 -22.26 -15.39
N MET A 272 17.55 -23.28 -15.43
CA MET A 272 16.40 -23.42 -14.53
C MET A 272 16.80 -23.48 -13.06
N ARG A 273 16.10 -22.73 -12.19
CA ARG A 273 16.45 -22.65 -10.76
C ARG A 273 15.32 -22.10 -9.88
N GLY A 274 15.37 -22.44 -8.59
CA GLY A 274 14.55 -21.86 -7.54
C GLY A 274 15.36 -21.65 -6.26
N GLY A 275 14.94 -20.72 -5.39
CA GLY A 275 15.69 -20.38 -4.18
C GLY A 275 17.01 -19.63 -4.44
N HIS A 276 17.24 -19.22 -5.69
CA HIS A 276 18.30 -18.30 -6.11
C HIS A 276 17.99 -16.89 -5.61
N GLN A 277 18.99 -16.01 -5.60
CA GLN A 277 18.81 -14.61 -5.24
C GLN A 277 19.20 -13.70 -6.40
N MET A 278 18.56 -12.53 -6.43
CA MET A 278 18.80 -11.47 -7.38
C MET A 278 18.84 -10.14 -6.64
N VAL A 279 19.71 -9.26 -7.11
CA VAL A 279 19.80 -7.85 -6.71
C VAL A 279 19.95 -7.00 -7.97
N ILE A 280 19.55 -5.74 -7.92
CA ILE A 280 19.69 -4.82 -9.05
C ILE A 280 20.51 -3.62 -8.64
N ASP A 281 21.48 -3.29 -9.48
CA ASP A 281 22.15 -2.00 -9.47
C ASP A 281 21.38 -1.05 -10.40
N VAL A 282 20.58 -0.18 -9.78
CA VAL A 282 19.67 0.73 -10.50
C VAL A 282 20.41 1.81 -11.28
N HIS A 283 21.67 2.12 -10.91
CA HIS A 283 22.46 3.14 -11.60
C HIS A 283 22.99 2.64 -12.95
N THR A 284 23.31 1.36 -13.05
CA THR A 284 23.81 0.73 -14.29
C THR A 284 22.79 -0.19 -14.95
N GLU A 285 21.56 -0.20 -14.44
CA GLU A 285 20.46 -1.09 -14.86
C GLU A 285 20.94 -2.54 -15.02
N THR A 286 21.67 -3.04 -14.01
CA THR A 286 22.29 -4.37 -14.05
C THR A 286 21.70 -5.27 -12.97
N VAL A 287 21.11 -6.38 -13.39
CA VAL A 287 20.54 -7.39 -12.49
C VAL A 287 21.56 -8.50 -12.27
N TYR A 288 21.96 -8.72 -11.03
CA TYR A 288 22.84 -9.82 -10.64
C TYR A 288 22.03 -11.00 -10.14
N LEU A 289 22.44 -12.22 -10.48
CA LEU A 289 21.78 -13.47 -10.09
C LEU A 289 22.82 -14.46 -9.58
N PHE A 290 22.57 -15.07 -8.41
CA PHE A 290 23.47 -16.07 -7.82
C PHE A 290 22.74 -17.32 -7.33
N GLY A 291 23.34 -18.47 -7.64
CA GLY A 291 23.03 -19.77 -7.05
C GLY A 291 21.59 -20.26 -7.30
N GLY A 292 21.02 -20.90 -6.27
CA GLY A 292 19.72 -21.59 -6.34
C GLY A 292 19.86 -23.09 -6.50
N TRP A 293 18.73 -23.76 -6.75
CA TRP A 293 18.63 -25.20 -6.94
C TRP A 293 17.89 -25.52 -8.23
N ASP A 294 18.45 -26.37 -9.08
CA ASP A 294 17.97 -26.63 -10.44
C ASP A 294 16.90 -27.73 -10.56
N GLY A 295 16.60 -28.43 -9.47
CA GLY A 295 15.81 -29.67 -9.52
C GLY A 295 16.56 -30.88 -8.96
N THR A 296 17.89 -30.78 -8.93
CA THR A 296 18.81 -31.87 -8.60
C THR A 296 19.88 -31.42 -7.63
N GLN A 297 20.53 -30.28 -7.88
CA GLN A 297 21.68 -29.80 -7.12
C GLN A 297 21.62 -28.29 -6.88
N ASP A 298 22.35 -27.84 -5.86
CA ASP A 298 22.61 -26.42 -5.65
C ASP A 298 23.62 -25.90 -6.68
N LEU A 299 23.48 -24.64 -7.06
CA LEU A 299 24.28 -23.97 -8.09
C LEU A 299 25.23 -22.95 -7.44
N ALA A 300 26.42 -22.79 -8.04
CA ALA A 300 27.47 -21.83 -7.63
C ALA A 300 27.77 -20.77 -8.71
N ASP A 301 26.98 -20.73 -9.77
CA ASP A 301 27.14 -19.81 -10.88
C ASP A 301 26.60 -18.41 -10.55
N PHE A 302 27.28 -17.41 -11.08
CA PHE A 302 27.00 -15.99 -10.85
C PHE A 302 26.90 -15.26 -12.18
N TRP A 303 25.82 -14.50 -12.35
CA TRP A 303 25.42 -13.90 -13.62
C TRP A 303 25.07 -12.43 -13.45
N ALA A 304 25.27 -11.65 -14.51
CA ALA A 304 24.74 -10.29 -14.64
C ALA A 304 23.92 -10.16 -15.92
N TYR A 305 22.78 -9.49 -15.83
CA TYR A 305 21.97 -9.07 -16.98
C TYR A 305 22.04 -7.56 -17.11
N SER A 306 22.49 -7.09 -18.27
CA SER A 306 22.43 -5.67 -18.64
C SER A 306 21.10 -5.38 -19.32
N VAL A 307 20.28 -4.52 -18.72
CA VAL A 307 18.98 -4.12 -19.28
C VAL A 307 19.16 -3.35 -20.59
N SER A 308 20.12 -2.43 -20.64
CA SER A 308 20.42 -1.62 -21.82
C SER A 308 20.88 -2.46 -23.02
N ASN A 309 21.73 -3.46 -22.79
CA ASN A 309 22.19 -4.36 -23.85
C ASN A 309 21.18 -5.48 -24.16
N GLY A 310 20.37 -5.85 -23.17
CA GLY A 310 19.41 -6.95 -23.24
C GLY A 310 20.09 -8.33 -23.21
N GLN A 311 21.19 -8.47 -22.44
CA GLN A 311 22.08 -9.64 -22.49
C GLN A 311 22.50 -10.11 -21.09
N TRP A 312 22.59 -11.43 -20.93
CA TRP A 312 23.23 -12.05 -19.78
C TRP A 312 24.74 -12.19 -20.03
N THR A 313 25.51 -12.15 -18.95
CA THR A 313 26.93 -12.42 -18.91
C THR A 313 27.20 -13.33 -17.72
N CYS A 314 27.84 -14.48 -17.98
CA CYS A 314 28.31 -15.36 -16.91
C CYS A 314 29.55 -14.71 -16.29
N ILE A 315 29.43 -14.22 -15.05
CA ILE A 315 30.57 -13.65 -14.31
C ILE A 315 31.46 -14.79 -13.81
N SER A 316 30.84 -15.84 -13.26
CA SER A 316 31.55 -17.02 -12.79
C SER A 316 30.67 -18.26 -12.96
N ARG A 317 31.27 -19.36 -13.39
CA ARG A 317 30.61 -20.68 -13.44
C ARG A 317 30.60 -21.37 -12.08
N ASP A 318 31.54 -21.02 -11.21
CA ASP A 318 31.75 -21.65 -9.92
C ASP A 318 32.51 -20.69 -9.00
N THR A 319 31.74 -19.84 -8.32
CA THR A 319 32.30 -18.79 -7.46
C THR A 319 33.20 -19.35 -6.34
N ALA A 320 33.00 -20.60 -5.92
CA ALA A 320 33.82 -21.23 -4.88
C ALA A 320 35.29 -21.40 -5.31
N LYS A 321 35.53 -21.63 -6.61
CA LYS A 321 36.88 -21.71 -7.19
C LYS A 321 37.58 -20.35 -7.26
N GLU A 322 36.82 -19.27 -7.12
CA GLU A 322 37.29 -17.89 -7.21
C GLU A 322 37.28 -17.20 -5.83
N GLY A 323 37.27 -17.98 -4.74
CA GLY A 323 37.26 -17.47 -3.36
C GLY A 323 35.91 -16.90 -2.92
N GLY A 324 34.85 -17.16 -3.69
CA GLY A 324 33.47 -16.80 -3.39
C GLY A 324 32.69 -17.91 -2.67
N PRO A 325 31.36 -17.72 -2.53
CA PRO A 325 30.51 -18.65 -1.80
C PRO A 325 30.38 -20.00 -2.51
N SER A 326 30.29 -21.10 -1.74
CA SER A 326 29.92 -22.40 -2.30
C SER A 326 28.53 -22.40 -2.96
N ALA A 327 28.25 -23.43 -3.77
CA ALA A 327 26.91 -23.74 -4.26
C ALA A 327 25.88 -23.67 -3.11
N ARG A 328 24.76 -22.96 -3.33
CA ARG A 328 23.74 -22.73 -2.29
C ARG A 328 22.39 -22.29 -2.82
N SER A 329 21.34 -22.64 -2.08
CA SER A 329 19.97 -22.15 -2.22
C SER A 329 19.40 -21.65 -0.89
N CYS A 330 18.28 -20.90 -0.95
CA CYS A 330 17.58 -20.31 0.20
C CYS A 330 18.46 -19.37 1.07
N HIS A 331 19.54 -18.88 0.47
CA HIS A 331 20.39 -17.81 0.97
C HIS A 331 19.76 -16.44 0.66
N LYS A 332 20.40 -15.35 1.10
CA LYS A 332 19.98 -13.98 0.78
C LYS A 332 21.12 -13.15 0.24
N MET A 333 20.76 -12.20 -0.63
CA MET A 333 21.65 -11.17 -1.16
C MET A 333 21.05 -9.80 -0.93
N CYS A 334 21.91 -8.81 -0.66
CA CYS A 334 21.56 -7.39 -0.73
C CYS A 334 22.72 -6.62 -1.37
N ILE A 335 22.42 -5.45 -1.94
CA ILE A 335 23.39 -4.62 -2.64
C ILE A 335 23.51 -3.25 -1.95
N ASP A 336 24.75 -2.83 -1.72
CA ASP A 336 25.10 -1.45 -1.44
C ASP A 336 25.30 -0.75 -2.78
N VAL A 337 24.29 0.00 -3.23
CA VAL A 337 24.35 0.67 -4.55
C VAL A 337 25.37 1.81 -4.58
N GLU A 338 25.64 2.44 -3.42
CA GLU A 338 26.61 3.53 -3.31
C GLU A 338 28.05 3.01 -3.38
N ARG A 339 28.33 1.86 -2.74
CA ARG A 339 29.67 1.22 -2.78
C ARG A 339 29.82 0.14 -3.83
N ARG A 340 28.75 -0.16 -4.57
CA ARG A 340 28.71 -1.21 -5.60
C ARG A 340 29.24 -2.54 -5.07
N HIS A 341 28.69 -2.97 -3.93
CA HIS A 341 29.05 -4.20 -3.23
C HIS A 341 27.83 -5.06 -2.99
N ILE A 342 27.96 -6.36 -3.25
CA ILE A 342 26.89 -7.34 -3.03
C ILE A 342 27.27 -8.23 -1.85
N TYR A 343 26.39 -8.37 -0.88
CA TYR A 343 26.59 -9.16 0.32
C TYR A 343 25.73 -10.41 0.28
N THR A 344 26.29 -11.56 0.64
CA THR A 344 25.64 -12.87 0.55
C THR A 344 25.77 -13.63 1.87
N LEU A 345 24.64 -14.08 2.44
CA LEU A 345 24.59 -14.80 3.71
C LEU A 345 23.62 -15.99 3.67
N GLY A 346 23.95 -17.02 4.44
CA GLY A 346 23.09 -18.18 4.71
C GLY A 346 23.04 -19.18 3.57
N ARG A 347 22.38 -20.31 3.83
CA ARG A 347 22.09 -21.39 2.87
C ARG A 347 21.23 -22.46 3.54
N TYR A 348 20.45 -23.18 2.74
CA TYR A 348 19.85 -24.44 3.17
C TYR A 348 20.85 -25.60 3.02
N LEU A 349 20.76 -26.59 3.92
CA LEU A 349 21.49 -27.86 3.83
C LEU A 349 20.54 -29.01 4.17
N ASP A 350 20.56 -30.05 3.34
CA ASP A 350 19.80 -31.27 3.61
C ASP A 350 20.30 -31.93 4.90
N SER A 351 19.38 -32.51 5.67
CA SER A 351 19.68 -33.25 6.91
C SER A 351 20.80 -34.29 6.76
N LEU A 352 20.92 -34.94 5.60
CA LEU A 352 21.91 -35.97 5.32
C LEU A 352 23.35 -35.44 5.24
N VAL A 353 23.54 -34.13 5.02
CA VAL A 353 24.86 -33.50 4.84
C VAL A 353 25.24 -32.54 5.98
N ARG A 354 24.44 -32.48 7.06
CA ARG A 354 24.70 -31.62 8.23
C ARG A 354 25.76 -32.24 9.15
N SER A 355 27.03 -31.97 8.87
CA SER A 355 28.14 -32.16 9.83
C SER A 355 28.43 -30.86 10.59
N SER A 356 29.06 -30.93 11.78
CA SER A 356 29.38 -29.73 12.58
C SER A 356 30.21 -28.70 11.80
N ASN A 357 31.19 -29.15 11.01
CA ASN A 357 31.99 -28.26 10.14
C ASN A 357 31.18 -27.66 8.97
N ALA A 358 30.10 -28.33 8.52
CA ALA A 358 29.24 -27.84 7.45
C ALA A 358 28.25 -26.76 7.92
N LEU A 359 28.11 -26.54 9.22
CA LEU A 359 27.13 -25.60 9.81
C LEU A 359 27.68 -24.20 10.09
N LYS A 360 28.92 -23.91 9.67
CA LYS A 360 29.46 -22.54 9.73
C LYS A 360 28.61 -21.57 8.91
N SER A 361 28.36 -20.39 9.48
CA SER A 361 27.61 -19.31 8.82
C SER A 361 28.56 -18.39 8.07
N ASP A 362 28.96 -18.78 6.86
CA ASP A 362 29.88 -17.99 6.05
C ASP A 362 29.21 -16.72 5.49
N PHE A 363 29.96 -15.62 5.44
CA PHE A 363 29.49 -14.33 4.95
C PHE A 363 30.46 -13.73 3.94
N TYR A 364 29.96 -13.42 2.75
CA TYR A 364 30.77 -12.96 1.63
C TYR A 364 30.33 -11.60 1.13
N ARG A 365 31.27 -10.93 0.47
CA ARG A 365 31.03 -9.73 -0.32
C ARG A 365 31.65 -9.86 -1.69
N TYR A 366 30.89 -9.54 -2.73
CA TYR A 366 31.41 -9.32 -4.08
C TYR A 366 31.60 -7.83 -4.33
N SER A 367 32.80 -7.43 -4.77
CA SER A 367 33.04 -6.08 -5.28
C SER A 367 32.71 -6.06 -6.77
N ILE A 368 31.72 -5.26 -7.17
CA ILE A 368 31.34 -5.12 -8.58
C ILE A 368 32.50 -4.50 -9.36
N ASP A 369 33.05 -3.39 -8.86
CA ASP A 369 34.12 -2.66 -9.55
C ASP A 369 35.44 -3.45 -9.60
N GLY A 370 35.75 -4.19 -8.53
CA GLY A 370 36.93 -5.06 -8.47
C GLY A 370 36.74 -6.42 -9.13
N SER A 371 35.51 -6.78 -9.51
CA SER A 371 35.12 -8.09 -10.05
C SER A 371 35.67 -9.28 -9.24
N SER A 372 35.56 -9.21 -7.91
CA SER A 372 36.19 -10.19 -7.01
C SER A 372 35.37 -10.45 -5.75
N TRP A 373 35.40 -11.69 -5.28
CA TRP A 373 34.82 -12.08 -3.99
C TRP A 373 35.79 -11.83 -2.83
N SER A 374 35.23 -11.58 -1.65
CA SER A 374 35.94 -11.52 -0.38
C SER A 374 35.13 -12.24 0.69
N LEU A 375 35.76 -13.18 1.39
CA LEU A 375 35.22 -13.75 2.62
C LEU A 375 35.31 -12.71 3.74
N LEU A 376 34.17 -12.31 4.31
CA LEU A 376 34.12 -11.35 5.41
C LEU A 376 34.16 -12.03 6.78
N SER A 377 33.58 -13.23 6.88
CA SER A 377 33.51 -14.02 8.10
C SER A 377 33.39 -15.50 7.76
N GLU A 378 34.24 -16.35 8.34
CA GLU A 378 34.11 -17.81 8.23
C GLU A 378 32.87 -18.34 8.95
N ASP A 379 32.50 -17.73 10.07
CA ASP A 379 31.34 -18.10 10.87
C ASP A 379 30.80 -16.87 11.62
N THR A 380 29.72 -16.29 11.09
CA THR A 380 29.14 -15.07 11.66
C THR A 380 28.71 -15.25 13.10
N SER A 381 28.41 -16.47 13.54
CA SER A 381 28.03 -16.72 14.94
C SER A 381 29.20 -16.52 15.92
N ALA A 382 30.43 -16.80 15.49
CA ALA A 382 31.64 -16.52 16.26
C ALA A 382 31.95 -15.02 16.32
N ASP A 383 31.53 -14.27 15.31
CA ASP A 383 31.75 -12.83 15.17
C ASP A 383 30.62 -11.97 15.76
N GLY A 384 29.73 -12.57 16.56
CA GLY A 384 28.59 -11.89 17.21
C GLY A 384 27.38 -11.65 16.30
N GLY A 385 27.37 -12.25 15.11
CA GLY A 385 26.28 -12.24 14.15
C GLY A 385 25.38 -13.48 14.22
N PRO A 386 24.51 -13.67 13.22
CA PRO A 386 23.56 -14.79 13.21
C PRO A 386 24.26 -16.15 13.02
N LYS A 387 23.61 -17.22 13.48
CA LYS A 387 23.98 -18.60 13.13
C LYS A 387 23.61 -18.92 11.68
N LEU A 388 24.01 -20.09 11.19
CA LEU A 388 23.68 -20.50 9.83
C LEU A 388 22.16 -20.64 9.68
N VAL A 389 21.59 -19.78 8.84
CA VAL A 389 20.15 -19.66 8.60
C VAL A 389 19.79 -19.82 7.13
N PHE A 390 18.54 -20.22 6.88
CA PHE A 390 17.90 -20.19 5.57
C PHE A 390 16.49 -19.58 5.66
N ASP A 391 15.97 -19.10 4.53
CA ASP A 391 14.68 -18.40 4.43
C ASP A 391 14.54 -17.19 5.37
N HIS A 392 15.67 -16.63 5.81
CA HIS A 392 15.78 -15.32 6.44
C HIS A 392 15.60 -14.21 5.38
N GLN A 393 15.56 -12.95 5.82
CA GLN A 393 15.63 -11.81 4.91
C GLN A 393 16.83 -10.93 5.21
N MET A 394 17.29 -10.22 4.17
CA MET A 394 18.35 -9.22 4.26
C MET A 394 17.95 -7.98 3.48
N CYS A 395 18.27 -6.80 4.00
CA CYS A 395 18.16 -5.53 3.27
C CYS A 395 19.34 -4.61 3.62
N MET A 396 19.59 -3.63 2.73
CA MET A 396 20.72 -2.72 2.84
C MET A 396 20.22 -1.30 3.11
N ASP A 397 20.81 -0.65 4.11
CA ASP A 397 20.81 0.80 4.26
C ASP A 397 22.08 1.33 3.62
N SER A 398 22.00 1.74 2.36
CA SER A 398 23.17 2.21 1.58
C SER A 398 23.70 3.55 2.08
N GLU A 399 22.90 4.35 2.77
CA GLU A 399 23.33 5.63 3.35
C GLU A 399 24.25 5.41 4.55
N TRP A 400 23.89 4.47 5.43
CA TRP A 400 24.68 4.13 6.62
C TRP A 400 25.59 2.93 6.42
N HIS A 401 25.52 2.33 5.25
CA HIS A 401 26.22 1.12 4.89
C HIS A 401 26.05 0.00 5.92
N THR A 402 24.80 -0.29 6.25
CA THR A 402 24.42 -1.27 7.26
C THR A 402 23.50 -2.32 6.64
N VAL A 403 23.89 -3.59 6.79
CA VAL A 403 23.06 -4.72 6.39
C VAL A 403 22.19 -5.14 7.58
N TYR A 404 20.88 -5.21 7.38
CA TYR A 404 19.97 -5.77 8.37
C TYR A 404 19.58 -7.19 7.98
N THR A 405 19.54 -8.10 8.95
CA THR A 405 19.17 -9.51 8.73
C THR A 405 18.14 -9.94 9.77
N PHE A 406 17.03 -10.55 9.35
CA PHE A 406 15.97 -10.98 10.26
C PHE A 406 15.39 -12.35 9.91
N GLY A 407 15.02 -13.09 10.95
CA GLY A 407 14.27 -14.34 10.83
C GLY A 407 15.10 -15.47 10.23
N GLY A 408 14.39 -16.40 9.60
CA GLY A 408 14.99 -17.63 9.10
C GLY A 408 15.17 -18.70 10.16
N ARG A 409 15.24 -19.95 9.72
CA ARG A 409 15.43 -21.10 10.60
C ARG A 409 16.92 -21.40 10.76
N ILE A 410 17.34 -21.60 12.00
CA ILE A 410 18.72 -21.95 12.35
C ILE A 410 18.94 -23.44 12.07
N LEU A 411 20.00 -23.77 11.35
CA LEU A 411 20.42 -25.16 11.13
C LEU A 411 21.19 -25.69 12.35
N THR A 412 20.81 -26.87 12.83
CA THR A 412 21.44 -27.55 13.98
C THR A 412 22.09 -28.86 13.56
N GLY A 413 23.17 -29.25 14.25
CA GLY A 413 23.89 -30.50 14.02
C GLY A 413 23.40 -31.59 14.97
N GLY A 414 22.61 -32.55 14.48
CA GLY A 414 22.08 -33.66 15.25
C GLY A 414 21.12 -34.51 14.41
N GLY A 415 21.37 -35.82 14.32
CA GLY A 415 20.82 -36.71 13.30
C GLY A 415 19.41 -37.27 13.56
N GLN A 416 18.84 -37.78 12.45
CA GLN A 416 17.69 -38.69 12.31
C GLN A 416 16.46 -38.45 13.20
N GLY A 417 15.45 -37.78 12.63
CA GLY A 417 14.07 -37.90 13.09
C GLY A 417 13.22 -36.66 12.84
N ASP A 418 12.27 -36.80 11.91
CA ASP A 418 11.01 -36.03 11.89
C ASP A 418 11.02 -34.54 11.51
N GLU A 419 11.39 -34.25 10.27
CA GLU A 419 10.71 -33.16 9.56
C GLU A 419 9.42 -33.63 8.85
N ASN A 420 9.18 -34.96 8.77
CA ASN A 420 8.08 -35.51 7.98
C ASN A 420 7.20 -36.59 8.66
N ARG A 421 7.26 -36.81 9.98
CA ARG A 421 6.21 -37.58 10.69
C ARG A 421 5.61 -36.77 11.82
N GLY A 422 4.29 -36.67 11.82
CA GLY A 422 3.52 -36.07 12.91
C GLY A 422 3.59 -36.98 14.14
N GLY A 423 4.53 -36.71 15.04
CA GLY A 423 4.67 -37.47 16.29
C GLY A 423 5.57 -36.80 17.33
N GLY A 424 5.02 -35.84 18.08
CA GLY A 424 5.22 -35.63 19.53
C GLY A 424 6.60 -35.55 20.22
N GLY A 425 7.76 -35.61 19.56
CA GLY A 425 9.03 -35.81 20.29
C GLY A 425 10.28 -34.98 19.90
N GLY A 426 10.24 -34.09 18.90
CA GLY A 426 11.40 -33.30 18.47
C GLY A 426 11.40 -31.87 19.02
N GLY A 427 12.53 -31.39 19.53
CA GLY A 427 12.67 -30.03 20.06
C GLY A 427 12.25 -28.95 19.06
N GLU A 428 11.69 -27.84 19.56
CA GLU A 428 11.17 -26.76 18.72
C GLU A 428 12.24 -26.19 17.77
N ALA A 429 11.83 -25.88 16.54
CA ALA A 429 12.70 -25.25 15.55
C ALA A 429 13.21 -23.89 16.07
N GLN A 430 14.52 -23.68 16.02
CA GLN A 430 15.15 -22.41 16.42
C GLN A 430 15.15 -21.42 15.25
N PHE A 431 14.95 -20.14 15.56
CA PHE A 431 14.93 -19.05 14.59
C PHE A 431 15.92 -17.94 14.98
N SER A 432 16.41 -17.20 13.98
CA SER A 432 17.32 -16.08 14.22
C SER A 432 16.57 -14.76 14.39
N GLY A 433 17.02 -13.94 15.35
CA GLY A 433 16.52 -12.60 15.60
C GLY A 433 16.96 -11.56 14.56
N LEU A 434 16.85 -10.28 14.92
CA LEU A 434 17.23 -9.13 14.10
C LEU A 434 18.67 -8.70 14.41
N TYR A 435 19.54 -8.74 13.41
CA TYR A 435 20.91 -8.28 13.50
C TYR A 435 21.17 -7.13 12.52
N ALA A 436 22.15 -6.29 12.86
CA ALA A 436 22.72 -5.29 11.99
C ALA A 436 24.22 -5.54 11.82
N TYR A 437 24.72 -5.52 10.59
CA TYR A 437 26.14 -5.55 10.27
C TYR A 437 26.56 -4.21 9.71
N HIS A 438 27.46 -3.51 10.40
CA HIS A 438 27.99 -2.23 9.96
C HIS A 438 29.20 -2.46 9.06
N CYS A 439 29.05 -2.22 7.75
CA CYS A 439 30.05 -2.56 6.75
C CYS A 439 31.41 -1.88 6.95
N PRO A 440 31.50 -0.58 7.32
CA PRO A 440 32.79 0.09 7.53
C PRO A 440 33.61 -0.51 8.68
N THR A 441 32.97 -0.83 9.82
CA THR A 441 33.69 -1.37 11.00
C THR A 441 33.74 -2.89 11.01
N ARG A 442 32.97 -3.55 10.13
CA ARG A 442 32.84 -5.01 10.04
C ARG A 442 32.34 -5.66 11.32
N CYS A 443 31.42 -5.00 12.01
CA CYS A 443 30.89 -5.49 13.29
C CYS A 443 29.42 -5.87 13.16
N TRP A 444 29.06 -7.01 13.75
CA TRP A 444 27.69 -7.39 14.00
C TRP A 444 27.16 -6.77 15.31
N ARG A 445 25.88 -6.46 15.33
CA ARG A 445 25.13 -6.04 16.50
C ARG A 445 23.77 -6.72 16.49
N LEU A 446 23.48 -7.48 17.54
CA LEU A 446 22.14 -7.99 17.80
C LEU A 446 21.23 -6.83 18.21
N LEU A 447 20.16 -6.61 17.45
CA LEU A 447 19.16 -5.58 17.75
C LEU A 447 18.00 -6.16 18.55
N ARG A 448 17.54 -7.36 18.17
CA ARG A 448 16.45 -8.07 18.84
C ARG A 448 16.64 -9.57 18.78
N GLU A 449 16.44 -10.24 19.90
CA GLU A 449 16.36 -11.71 19.95
C GLU A 449 15.05 -12.22 19.35
N ASP A 450 14.98 -13.53 19.09
CA ASP A 450 13.71 -14.17 18.77
C ASP A 450 12.80 -14.19 20.00
N SER A 451 11.58 -13.62 19.90
CA SER A 451 10.56 -13.80 20.94
C SER A 451 9.66 -14.98 20.62
N SER A 452 9.46 -15.86 21.61
CA SER A 452 8.41 -16.90 21.59
C SER A 452 7.02 -16.32 21.84
N ASN A 453 6.93 -15.13 22.43
CA ASN A 453 5.68 -14.48 22.80
C ASN A 453 5.18 -13.56 21.66
N ALA A 454 3.86 -13.45 21.51
CA ALA A 454 3.20 -12.65 20.47
C ALA A 454 2.69 -11.32 21.06
N GLY A 455 3.55 -10.63 21.82
CA GLY A 455 3.23 -9.33 22.41
C GLY A 455 3.25 -8.19 21.38
N PRO A 456 2.54 -7.07 21.63
CA PRO A 456 2.51 -5.91 20.73
C PRO A 456 3.89 -5.26 20.50
N GLU A 457 4.88 -5.50 21.37
CA GLU A 457 6.25 -4.99 21.27
C GLU A 457 7.25 -6.05 20.76
N GLU A 458 6.80 -7.26 20.43
CA GLU A 458 7.64 -8.41 20.14
C GLU A 458 7.41 -8.96 18.74
N ILE A 459 8.47 -8.98 17.92
CA ILE A 459 8.43 -9.50 16.55
C ILE A 459 8.93 -10.94 16.57
N GLN A 460 8.03 -11.90 16.38
CA GLN A 460 8.39 -13.31 16.30
C GLN A 460 9.27 -13.58 15.06
N SER A 461 10.36 -14.33 15.18
CA SER A 461 11.14 -14.74 14.02
C SER A 461 10.40 -15.81 13.21
N ARG A 462 10.63 -15.84 11.90
CA ARG A 462 9.81 -16.56 10.92
C ARG A 462 10.56 -16.81 9.60
N ILE A 463 10.08 -17.76 8.80
CA ILE A 463 10.60 -18.05 7.46
C ILE A 463 9.67 -17.51 6.36
N GLY A 464 10.23 -17.21 5.19
CA GLY A 464 9.44 -16.86 3.99
C GLY A 464 8.64 -15.55 4.10
N HIS A 465 8.99 -14.69 5.06
CA HIS A 465 8.42 -13.35 5.23
C HIS A 465 9.07 -12.36 4.28
N CYS A 466 8.50 -11.15 4.19
CA CYS A 466 9.13 -10.02 3.51
C CYS A 466 9.79 -9.09 4.53
N MET A 467 10.95 -8.56 4.19
CA MET A 467 11.61 -7.47 4.90
C MET A 467 12.11 -6.43 3.90
N LEU A 468 11.75 -5.17 4.09
CA LEU A 468 12.09 -4.06 3.19
C LEU A 468 12.62 -2.89 4.01
N PHE A 469 13.62 -2.17 3.49
CA PHE A 469 14.11 -0.95 4.11
C PHE A 469 13.66 0.26 3.28
N HIS A 470 12.97 1.19 3.93
CA HIS A 470 12.58 2.45 3.31
C HIS A 470 13.68 3.48 3.51
N THR A 471 14.41 3.81 2.45
CA THR A 471 15.61 4.66 2.51
C THR A 471 15.32 6.06 3.06
N LYS A 472 14.25 6.73 2.59
CA LYS A 472 13.89 8.08 3.08
C LYS A 472 13.41 8.13 4.53
N ASN A 473 12.46 7.26 4.87
CA ASN A 473 11.86 7.23 6.20
C ASN A 473 12.75 6.48 7.21
N ARG A 474 13.73 5.71 6.75
CA ARG A 474 14.63 4.85 7.53
C ARG A 474 13.90 3.82 8.40
N HIS A 475 12.84 3.23 7.85
CA HIS A 475 12.03 2.21 8.53
C HIS A 475 12.24 0.83 7.89
N LEU A 476 12.28 -0.21 8.73
CA LEU A 476 12.18 -1.60 8.30
C LEU A 476 10.72 -2.04 8.31
N TYR A 477 10.22 -2.53 7.18
CA TYR A 477 8.89 -3.13 7.07
C TYR A 477 9.02 -4.64 7.05
N VAL A 478 8.34 -5.33 7.98
CA VAL A 478 8.34 -6.79 8.10
C VAL A 478 6.92 -7.30 8.09
N PHE A 479 6.60 -8.23 7.19
CA PHE A 479 5.25 -8.78 7.11
C PHE A 479 5.17 -10.19 6.51
N GLY A 480 4.12 -10.89 6.92
CA GLY A 480 3.80 -12.24 6.50
C GLY A 480 4.83 -13.28 6.93
N GLY A 481 4.90 -14.37 6.16
CA GLY A 481 5.75 -15.52 6.45
C GLY A 481 5.08 -16.55 7.36
N GLN A 482 5.89 -17.48 7.85
CA GLN A 482 5.41 -18.65 8.58
C GLN A 482 6.34 -18.97 9.76
N ARG A 483 5.74 -19.38 10.87
CA ARG A 483 6.44 -19.99 12.00
C ARG A 483 5.73 -21.30 12.33
N ALA A 484 6.48 -22.41 12.33
CA ALA A 484 5.91 -23.76 12.46
C ALA A 484 4.76 -24.00 11.46
N LYS A 485 3.55 -24.31 11.93
CA LYS A 485 2.35 -24.51 11.09
C LYS A 485 1.49 -23.25 10.93
N THR A 486 1.92 -22.13 11.53
CA THR A 486 1.14 -20.89 11.59
C THR A 486 1.63 -19.90 10.54
N TYR A 487 0.73 -19.49 9.66
CA TYR A 487 0.95 -18.37 8.75
C TYR A 487 0.71 -17.06 9.49
N LEU A 488 1.70 -16.17 9.44
CA LEU A 488 1.65 -14.86 10.07
C LEU A 488 1.07 -13.84 9.08
N ASN A 489 0.29 -12.90 9.59
CA ASN A 489 -0.43 -11.88 8.81
C ASN A 489 -0.33 -10.50 9.45
N ASP A 490 0.64 -10.37 10.33
CA ASP A 490 1.12 -9.15 10.93
C ASP A 490 1.93 -8.35 9.90
N PHE A 491 1.90 -7.05 10.08
CA PHE A 491 2.65 -6.09 9.29
C PHE A 491 3.17 -5.05 10.28
N PHE A 492 4.48 -5.06 10.46
CA PHE A 492 5.15 -4.17 11.39
C PHE A 492 6.06 -3.23 10.63
N SER A 493 6.10 -1.98 11.07
CA SER A 493 7.23 -1.10 10.79
C SER A 493 8.08 -0.98 12.04
N TYR A 494 9.39 -1.09 11.86
CA TYR A 494 10.40 -0.87 12.87
C TYR A 494 11.15 0.41 12.49
N ASN A 495 10.86 1.49 13.19
CA ASN A 495 11.81 2.58 13.33
C ASN A 495 12.95 2.04 14.22
N VAL A 496 14.18 2.49 14.05
CA VAL A 496 15.33 1.95 14.81
C VAL A 496 15.11 2.00 16.34
N ASP A 497 14.10 2.75 16.81
CA ASP A 497 13.69 2.87 18.22
C ASP A 497 12.21 2.51 18.56
N ILE A 498 11.26 2.35 17.61
CA ILE A 498 9.80 2.17 17.91
C ILE A 498 9.10 1.20 16.93
N ILE A 499 8.21 0.32 17.43
CA ILE A 499 7.32 -0.54 16.62
C ILE A 499 5.94 0.11 16.47
N SER A 500 5.38 0.08 15.27
CA SER A 500 3.95 0.35 15.05
C SER A 500 3.28 -0.71 14.17
N ASP A 501 2.07 -1.16 14.56
CA ASP A 501 1.20 -2.02 13.74
C ASP A 501 0.52 -1.14 12.67
N GLY A 502 0.92 -1.34 11.42
CA GLY A 502 0.49 -0.52 10.30
C GLY A 502 -0.73 -1.06 9.58
N THR A 503 -1.71 -1.71 10.22
CA THR A 503 -2.85 -2.30 9.47
C THR A 503 -4.22 -1.68 9.76
N LYS A 504 -4.79 -1.00 8.75
CA LYS A 504 -6.25 -0.92 8.58
C LYS A 504 -6.74 -2.23 7.93
N LYS A 505 -7.31 -3.15 8.72
CA LYS A 505 -7.87 -4.41 8.19
C LYS A 505 -9.33 -4.21 7.77
N GLU A 506 -9.56 -3.67 6.57
CA GLU A 506 -10.81 -4.00 5.86
C GLU A 506 -10.70 -5.46 5.40
N SER A 507 -11.39 -6.36 6.12
CA SER A 507 -11.49 -7.79 5.86
C SER A 507 -12.00 -8.05 4.43
N GLY A 508 -11.09 -8.08 3.47
CA GLY A 508 -11.36 -8.26 2.03
C GLY A 508 -10.29 -7.63 1.12
N MET A 509 -9.54 -6.64 1.60
CA MET A 509 -8.61 -5.85 0.78
C MET A 509 -7.12 -6.06 1.11
N VAL A 510 -6.71 -7.18 1.70
CA VAL A 510 -5.29 -7.48 1.96
C VAL A 510 -4.82 -8.70 1.16
N PRO A 511 -3.52 -8.80 0.79
CA PRO A 511 -2.98 -10.00 0.17
C PRO A 511 -3.30 -11.24 1.01
N MET A 512 -3.67 -12.34 0.35
CA MET A 512 -3.89 -13.61 1.05
C MET A 512 -2.59 -14.05 1.72
N THR A 513 -2.70 -14.53 2.96
CA THR A 513 -1.59 -15.03 3.76
C THR A 513 -1.02 -16.29 3.09
N GLY A 514 0.19 -16.18 2.57
CA GLY A 514 0.84 -17.26 1.83
C GLY A 514 2.29 -17.45 2.21
N PHE A 515 2.78 -18.67 2.00
CA PHE A 515 4.21 -18.96 1.97
C PHE A 515 4.81 -18.35 0.70
N THR A 516 6.06 -17.88 0.73
CA THR A 516 6.87 -17.48 -0.46
C THR A 516 6.55 -16.19 -1.22
N GLN A 517 5.74 -15.29 -0.67
CA GLN A 517 5.55 -13.96 -1.24
C GLN A 517 6.88 -13.21 -1.43
N ARG A 518 6.94 -12.36 -2.46
CA ARG A 518 8.05 -11.45 -2.72
C ARG A 518 7.54 -10.03 -2.69
N ALA A 519 8.31 -9.15 -2.09
CA ALA A 519 7.97 -7.74 -2.02
C ALA A 519 9.15 -6.88 -2.39
N THR A 520 8.83 -5.67 -2.86
CA THR A 520 9.77 -4.60 -3.20
C THR A 520 9.15 -3.28 -2.71
N ILE A 521 9.94 -2.22 -2.60
CA ILE A 521 9.50 -0.92 -2.10
C ILE A 521 9.89 0.16 -3.09
N ASP A 522 9.03 1.16 -3.25
CA ASP A 522 9.32 2.42 -3.93
C ASP A 522 9.32 3.55 -2.89
N PRO A 523 10.50 3.99 -2.44
CA PRO A 523 10.64 5.06 -1.46
C PRO A 523 10.22 6.45 -1.97
N GLU A 524 10.10 6.65 -3.29
CA GLU A 524 9.64 7.92 -3.87
C GLU A 524 8.11 8.01 -3.83
N LEU A 525 7.43 6.89 -4.06
CA LEU A 525 5.97 6.82 -4.07
C LEU A 525 5.38 6.46 -2.70
N ASP A 526 6.21 6.11 -1.71
CA ASP A 526 5.77 5.56 -0.43
C ASP A 526 4.88 4.30 -0.64
N GLU A 527 5.28 3.42 -1.57
CA GLU A 527 4.52 2.24 -2.00
C GLU A 527 5.30 0.94 -1.74
N ILE A 528 4.65 -0.08 -1.18
CA ILE A 528 5.18 -1.45 -1.10
C ILE A 528 4.44 -2.34 -2.11
N HIS A 529 5.19 -2.98 -2.98
CA HIS A 529 4.69 -3.87 -4.01
C HIS A 529 4.85 -5.33 -3.58
N VAL A 530 3.79 -6.13 -3.66
CA VAL A 530 3.79 -7.53 -3.22
C VAL A 530 3.27 -8.44 -4.31
N LEU A 531 4.11 -9.36 -4.77
CA LEU A 531 3.72 -10.50 -5.60
C LEU A 531 3.56 -11.73 -4.71
N SER A 532 2.34 -12.25 -4.64
CA SER A 532 2.01 -13.49 -3.94
C SER A 532 1.76 -14.60 -4.95
N GLY A 533 2.46 -15.72 -4.81
CA GLY A 533 2.43 -16.86 -5.75
C GLY A 533 1.81 -18.15 -5.20
N LEU A 534 1.81 -18.36 -3.88
CA LEU A 534 1.18 -19.53 -3.24
C LEU A 534 0.13 -19.07 -2.24
N SER A 535 -1.13 -19.44 -2.46
CA SER A 535 -2.21 -19.15 -1.51
C SER A 535 -2.84 -20.45 -1.02
N LYS A 536 -2.93 -20.60 0.30
CA LYS A 536 -3.72 -21.67 0.91
C LYS A 536 -5.11 -21.11 1.21
N ASP A 537 -6.12 -21.68 0.56
CA ASP A 537 -7.50 -21.34 0.87
C ASP A 537 -7.83 -21.90 2.26
N LYS A 538 -8.43 -21.10 3.14
CA LYS A 538 -8.80 -21.56 4.49
C LYS A 538 -9.97 -22.55 4.45
N GLU A 539 -10.78 -22.51 3.38
CA GLU A 539 -11.98 -23.33 3.24
C GLU A 539 -11.73 -24.63 2.47
N LYS A 540 -10.65 -24.71 1.66
CA LYS A 540 -10.27 -25.90 0.90
C LYS A 540 -8.91 -26.41 1.35
N ARG A 541 -8.79 -27.72 1.60
CA ARG A 541 -7.51 -28.36 1.99
C ARG A 541 -6.43 -28.34 0.89
N GLU A 542 -6.74 -27.82 -0.29
CA GLU A 542 -5.86 -27.79 -1.46
C GLU A 542 -5.03 -26.51 -1.50
N GLU A 543 -3.72 -26.67 -1.67
CA GLU A 543 -2.78 -25.57 -1.92
C GLU A 543 -2.84 -25.21 -3.40
N ASN A 544 -3.36 -24.02 -3.72
CA ASN A 544 -3.47 -23.54 -5.09
C ASN A 544 -2.44 -22.43 -5.33
N VAL A 545 -1.53 -22.67 -6.28
CA VAL A 545 -0.53 -21.67 -6.70
C VAL A 545 -1.28 -20.65 -7.57
N ARG A 546 -1.35 -19.39 -7.13
CA ARG A 546 -2.02 -18.30 -7.85
C ARG A 546 -1.19 -17.04 -7.72
N ASN A 547 -1.03 -16.32 -8.84
CA ASN A 547 -0.41 -15.01 -8.83
C ASN A 547 -1.44 -13.94 -8.45
N SER A 548 -1.06 -13.10 -7.50
CA SER A 548 -1.74 -11.83 -7.23
C SER A 548 -0.71 -10.76 -6.92
N PHE A 549 -0.96 -9.55 -7.41
CA PHE A 549 -0.08 -8.42 -7.18
C PHE A 549 -0.83 -7.32 -6.45
N TRP A 550 -0.21 -6.79 -5.41
CA TRP A 550 -0.80 -5.82 -4.50
C TRP A 550 0.13 -4.65 -4.28
N VAL A 551 -0.45 -3.47 -4.09
CA VAL A 551 0.27 -2.27 -3.65
C VAL A 551 -0.26 -1.88 -2.28
N TYR A 552 0.64 -1.63 -1.35
CA TYR A 552 0.35 -0.97 -0.08
C TYR A 552 0.82 0.48 -0.14
N HIS A 553 -0.10 1.41 0.08
CA HIS A 553 0.16 2.84 0.13
C HIS A 553 0.51 3.21 1.56
N ILE A 554 1.79 3.46 1.84
CA ILE A 554 2.30 3.68 3.21
C ILE A 554 1.63 4.90 3.84
N VAL A 555 1.54 6.02 3.12
CA VAL A 555 0.95 7.28 3.60
C VAL A 555 -0.53 7.12 3.98
N HIS A 556 -1.27 6.37 3.17
CA HIS A 556 -2.71 6.19 3.35
C HIS A 556 -3.06 5.03 4.29
N ASN A 557 -2.08 4.15 4.55
CA ASN A 557 -2.25 2.88 5.22
C ASN A 557 -3.39 2.05 4.60
N THR A 558 -3.31 1.85 3.27
CA THR A 558 -4.32 1.12 2.50
C THR A 558 -3.67 0.15 1.52
N TRP A 559 -4.36 -0.94 1.25
CA TRP A 559 -3.97 -1.94 0.26
C TRP A 559 -4.87 -1.85 -0.97
N SER A 560 -4.29 -1.96 -2.15
CA SER A 560 -5.00 -2.07 -3.42
C SER A 560 -4.52 -3.33 -4.17
N CYS A 561 -5.47 -4.15 -4.60
CA CYS A 561 -5.19 -5.30 -5.45
C CYS A 561 -5.05 -4.82 -6.90
N VAL A 562 -3.86 -4.96 -7.49
CA VAL A 562 -3.62 -4.59 -8.90
C VAL A 562 -4.21 -5.65 -9.82
N TYR A 563 -3.92 -6.93 -9.55
CA TYR A 563 -4.55 -8.03 -10.29
C TYR A 563 -4.48 -9.35 -9.53
N LYS A 564 -5.36 -10.27 -9.92
CA LYS A 564 -5.37 -11.69 -9.52
C LYS A 564 -5.52 -12.52 -10.78
N ASN A 565 -4.69 -13.53 -10.94
CA ASN A 565 -4.90 -14.51 -11.99
C ASN A 565 -6.12 -15.38 -11.63
N PHE A 566 -7.19 -15.27 -12.41
CA PHE A 566 -8.36 -16.16 -12.36
C PHE A 566 -8.20 -17.27 -13.41
N GLN A 567 -7.28 -18.21 -13.21
CA GLN A 567 -7.30 -19.47 -13.94
C GLN A 567 -8.33 -20.41 -13.33
N ALA A 568 -9.61 -20.16 -13.60
CA ALA A 568 -10.63 -21.20 -13.55
C ALA A 568 -10.87 -21.67 -14.99
N GLY A 569 -10.29 -22.81 -15.40
CA GLY A 569 -10.77 -23.56 -16.56
C GLY A 569 -9.90 -23.64 -17.83
N LYS A 570 -8.58 -23.38 -17.79
CA LYS A 570 -7.69 -23.63 -18.96
C LYS A 570 -6.81 -24.89 -18.82
N GLU A 571 -7.29 -25.94 -18.16
CA GLU A 571 -6.60 -27.26 -18.21
C GLU A 571 -6.74 -27.98 -19.56
N GLY A 572 -7.44 -27.40 -20.55
CA GLY A 572 -7.69 -28.03 -21.86
C GLY A 572 -7.03 -27.40 -23.09
N ALA A 573 -6.27 -26.30 -22.96
CA ALA A 573 -5.76 -25.55 -24.12
C ALA A 573 -4.23 -25.43 -24.14
N ALA A 574 -3.52 -26.54 -23.90
CA ALA A 574 -2.14 -26.70 -24.37
C ALA A 574 -2.16 -26.99 -25.88
N GLY A 575 -2.62 -26.01 -26.66
CA GLY A 575 -2.80 -26.13 -28.11
C GLY A 575 -2.27 -24.88 -28.81
N ARG A 576 -1.01 -24.96 -29.24
CA ARG A 576 -0.35 -24.17 -30.30
C ARG A 576 -0.53 -22.63 -30.25
N GLY A 577 0.53 -21.93 -29.84
CA GLY A 577 0.88 -20.62 -30.41
C GLY A 577 0.32 -19.36 -29.75
N SER A 578 -0.32 -19.42 -28.59
CA SER A 578 -0.61 -18.19 -27.82
C SER A 578 0.62 -17.76 -27.02
N VAL A 579 1.09 -16.54 -27.25
CA VAL A 579 2.12 -15.88 -26.42
C VAL A 579 1.57 -15.80 -25.00
N GLU A 580 2.30 -16.33 -24.01
CA GLU A 580 1.90 -16.14 -22.61
C GLU A 580 1.96 -14.64 -22.29
N GLU A 581 0.82 -14.04 -21.94
CA GLU A 581 0.73 -12.60 -21.66
C GLU A 581 1.27 -12.23 -20.27
N GLU A 582 1.43 -13.22 -19.38
CA GLU A 582 1.91 -13.04 -18.00
C GLU A 582 2.60 -14.32 -17.47
N PRO A 583 3.48 -14.22 -16.45
CA PRO A 583 4.14 -15.39 -15.88
C PRO A 583 3.14 -16.31 -15.16
N CYS A 584 3.31 -17.62 -15.35
CA CYS A 584 2.52 -18.62 -14.62
C CYS A 584 2.70 -18.52 -13.09
N PRO A 585 1.72 -19.00 -12.28
CA PRO A 585 1.84 -19.05 -10.83
C PRO A 585 3.06 -19.85 -10.36
N ARG A 586 3.81 -19.30 -9.38
CA ARG A 586 5.08 -19.91 -8.94
C ARG A 586 5.53 -19.47 -7.55
N PHE A 587 6.35 -20.29 -6.90
CA PHE A 587 7.07 -19.97 -5.66
C PHE A 587 8.58 -20.14 -5.83
N ALA A 588 9.37 -19.77 -4.82
CA ALA A 588 10.85 -19.84 -4.85
C ALA A 588 11.49 -19.10 -6.05
N HIS A 589 10.75 -18.19 -6.68
CA HIS A 589 11.24 -17.23 -7.65
C HIS A 589 11.91 -16.05 -6.92
N GLN A 590 12.49 -15.14 -7.69
CA GLN A 590 12.96 -13.87 -7.17
C GLN A 590 12.40 -12.70 -8.00
N LEU A 591 12.16 -11.59 -7.31
CA LEU A 591 11.64 -10.34 -7.87
C LEU A 591 12.54 -9.21 -7.37
N VAL A 592 13.07 -8.39 -8.28
CA VAL A 592 13.81 -7.16 -7.96
C VAL A 592 13.13 -5.97 -8.60
N TYR A 593 13.37 -4.77 -8.07
CA TYR A 593 12.71 -3.54 -8.51
C TYR A 593 13.73 -2.47 -8.85
N ASP A 594 13.62 -1.94 -10.06
CA ASP A 594 14.27 -0.72 -10.48
C ASP A 594 13.40 0.47 -10.07
N GLU A 595 13.78 1.14 -8.98
CA GLU A 595 13.05 2.31 -8.47
C GLU A 595 13.23 3.56 -9.32
N VAL A 596 14.24 3.63 -10.20
CA VAL A 596 14.47 4.76 -11.10
C VAL A 596 13.54 4.65 -12.31
N HIS A 597 13.50 3.47 -12.92
CA HIS A 597 12.72 3.21 -14.14
C HIS A 597 11.33 2.62 -13.88
N LYS A 598 11.00 2.34 -12.61
CA LYS A 598 9.72 1.80 -12.12
C LYS A 598 9.38 0.45 -12.77
N VAL A 599 10.35 -0.47 -12.81
CA VAL A 599 10.22 -1.79 -13.45
C VAL A 599 10.58 -2.90 -12.47
N HIS A 600 9.77 -3.96 -12.41
CA HIS A 600 10.12 -5.19 -11.72
C HIS A 600 10.69 -6.22 -12.68
N TYR A 601 11.68 -6.99 -12.22
CA TYR A 601 12.24 -8.11 -12.94
C TYR A 601 12.03 -9.41 -12.16
N LEU A 602 11.43 -10.41 -12.80
CA LEU A 602 11.11 -11.72 -12.23
C LEU A 602 11.86 -12.81 -12.98
N PHE A 603 12.53 -13.71 -12.26
CA PHE A 603 13.21 -14.87 -12.85
C PHE A 603 12.87 -16.18 -12.13
N GLY A 604 12.72 -17.25 -12.93
CA GLY A 604 12.70 -18.64 -12.50
C GLY A 604 11.63 -19.00 -11.47
N GLY A 605 11.93 -19.97 -10.61
CA GLY A 605 11.03 -20.47 -9.56
C GLY A 605 10.46 -21.86 -9.84
N ASN A 606 9.48 -22.29 -9.03
CA ASN A 606 8.78 -23.56 -9.13
C ASN A 606 7.28 -23.31 -9.39
N PRO A 607 6.68 -23.89 -10.45
CA PRO A 607 5.27 -23.68 -10.79
C PRO A 607 4.29 -24.44 -9.88
N GLY A 608 4.78 -25.22 -8.91
CA GLY A 608 3.95 -25.93 -7.93
C GLY A 608 3.13 -27.08 -8.48
N LYS A 609 3.61 -27.75 -9.54
CA LYS A 609 3.00 -28.96 -10.09
C LYS A 609 3.24 -30.15 -9.16
N PRO A 610 2.22 -30.72 -8.48
CA PRO A 610 2.42 -31.79 -7.50
C PRO A 610 3.01 -33.07 -8.09
N SER A 611 2.72 -33.35 -9.37
CA SER A 611 3.28 -34.49 -10.12
C SER A 611 4.77 -34.33 -10.45
N LEU A 612 5.29 -33.11 -10.43
CA LEU A 612 6.65 -32.78 -10.86
C LEU A 612 7.30 -31.77 -9.88
N PRO A 613 7.50 -32.13 -8.60
CA PRO A 613 7.91 -31.20 -7.55
C PRO A 613 9.31 -30.61 -7.74
N LYS A 614 10.13 -31.27 -8.55
CA LYS A 614 11.50 -30.87 -8.87
C LYS A 614 11.60 -29.88 -10.04
N ILE A 615 10.52 -29.61 -10.78
CA ILE A 615 10.56 -28.67 -11.90
C ILE A 615 11.01 -27.28 -11.42
N ARG A 616 11.89 -26.68 -12.21
CA ARG A 616 12.28 -25.29 -12.09
C ARG A 616 12.09 -24.58 -13.42
N LEU A 617 11.87 -23.28 -13.34
CA LEU A 617 11.72 -22.38 -14.48
C LEU A 617 13.01 -21.56 -14.68
N ASP A 618 13.21 -21.08 -15.90
CA ASP A 618 14.31 -20.23 -16.36
C ASP A 618 13.80 -19.00 -17.17
N ASP A 619 12.49 -18.77 -17.17
CA ASP A 619 11.86 -17.65 -17.85
C ASP A 619 12.12 -16.33 -17.10
N PHE A 620 12.25 -15.25 -17.88
CA PHE A 620 12.59 -13.92 -17.39
C PHE A 620 11.52 -12.92 -17.84
N TRP A 621 11.03 -12.10 -16.90
CA TRP A 621 9.90 -11.20 -17.14
C TRP A 621 10.17 -9.81 -16.59
N ALA A 622 9.66 -8.81 -17.31
CA ALA A 622 9.50 -7.45 -16.82
C ALA A 622 8.03 -7.19 -16.47
N LEU A 623 7.78 -6.50 -15.35
CA LEU A 623 6.48 -5.92 -15.01
C LEU A 623 6.62 -4.41 -14.89
N LYS A 624 5.73 -3.68 -15.55
CA LYS A 624 5.51 -2.25 -15.32
C LYS A 624 4.11 -2.05 -14.77
N LEU A 625 3.99 -1.27 -13.70
CA LEU A 625 2.72 -0.83 -13.16
C LEU A 625 2.35 0.50 -13.82
N CYS A 626 1.29 0.51 -14.62
CA CYS A 626 0.89 1.66 -15.42
C CYS A 626 -0.40 2.28 -14.84
N ARG A 627 -0.40 3.59 -14.62
CA ARG A 627 -1.62 4.38 -14.44
C ARG A 627 -2.08 4.93 -15.80
N PRO A 628 -3.33 5.42 -15.94
CA PRO A 628 -3.78 6.08 -17.16
C PRO A 628 -2.82 7.20 -17.58
N ALA A 629 -2.50 7.27 -18.87
CA ALA A 629 -1.61 8.30 -19.38
C ALA A 629 -2.30 9.67 -19.37
N ARG A 630 -1.51 10.75 -19.43
CA ARG A 630 -2.05 12.11 -19.51
C ARG A 630 -2.91 12.30 -20.76
N GLU A 631 -2.49 11.65 -21.84
CA GLU A 631 -3.14 11.64 -23.15
C GLU A 631 -4.52 10.96 -23.07
N ASP A 632 -4.64 9.87 -22.31
CA ASP A 632 -5.92 9.17 -22.11
C ASP A 632 -6.93 10.06 -21.38
N LEU A 633 -6.48 10.78 -20.34
CA LEU A 633 -7.34 11.70 -19.60
C LEU A 633 -7.72 12.92 -20.42
N LEU A 634 -6.79 13.46 -21.21
CA LEU A 634 -7.08 14.57 -22.12
C LEU A 634 -8.13 14.15 -23.17
N ARG A 635 -7.96 12.97 -23.78
CA ARG A 635 -8.94 12.38 -24.70
C ARG A 635 -10.31 12.24 -24.03
N ARG A 636 -10.36 11.72 -22.80
CA ARG A 636 -11.60 11.58 -22.04
C ARG A 636 -12.27 12.93 -21.75
N CYS A 637 -11.51 13.95 -21.38
CA CYS A 637 -12.07 15.29 -21.15
C CYS A 637 -12.63 15.91 -22.43
N ARG A 638 -11.91 15.78 -23.56
CA ARG A 638 -12.40 16.20 -24.88
C ARG A 638 -13.69 15.47 -25.23
N TYR A 639 -13.75 14.15 -25.02
CA TYR A 639 -14.98 13.37 -25.22
C TYR A 639 -16.14 13.93 -24.39
N LEU A 640 -15.96 14.22 -23.09
CA LEU A 640 -17.02 14.76 -22.24
C LEU A 640 -17.52 16.13 -22.74
N ILE A 641 -16.60 17.03 -23.10
CA ILE A 641 -16.90 18.37 -23.63
C ILE A 641 -17.66 18.26 -24.96
N ARG A 642 -17.13 17.46 -25.90
CA ARG A 642 -17.73 17.28 -27.22
C ARG A 642 -19.08 16.55 -27.15
N LYS A 643 -19.23 15.57 -26.25
CA LYS A 643 -20.50 14.88 -26.00
C LYS A 643 -21.57 15.86 -25.55
N HIS A 644 -21.23 16.77 -24.66
CA HIS A 644 -22.16 17.79 -24.19
C HIS A 644 -22.54 18.76 -25.32
N ARG A 645 -21.56 19.24 -26.08
CA ARG A 645 -21.79 20.08 -27.25
C ARG A 645 -22.69 19.40 -28.29
N PHE A 646 -22.50 18.10 -28.52
CA PHE A 646 -23.37 17.30 -29.38
C PHE A 646 -24.81 17.28 -28.85
N GLN A 647 -25.02 17.12 -27.55
CA GLN A 647 -26.36 17.12 -26.95
C GLN A 647 -27.07 18.47 -27.11
N GLU A 648 -26.36 19.60 -26.97
CA GLU A 648 -26.94 20.93 -27.24
C GLU A 648 -27.26 21.12 -28.73
N LYS A 649 -26.35 20.67 -29.62
CA LYS A 649 -26.57 20.70 -31.07
C LYS A 649 -27.71 19.80 -31.50
N ALA A 650 -27.91 18.65 -30.86
CA ALA A 650 -28.98 17.72 -31.21
C ALA A 650 -30.37 18.33 -31.01
N VAL A 651 -30.52 19.25 -30.05
CA VAL A 651 -31.78 19.97 -29.78
C VAL A 651 -32.00 21.12 -30.79
N THR A 652 -30.93 21.84 -31.13
CA THR A 652 -31.00 23.07 -31.91
C THR A 652 -30.82 22.87 -33.42
N GLU A 653 -29.92 21.97 -33.82
CA GLU A 653 -29.48 21.74 -35.20
C GLU A 653 -29.22 20.23 -35.46
N PRO A 654 -30.27 19.36 -35.50
CA PRO A 654 -30.09 17.91 -35.52
C PRO A 654 -29.23 17.36 -36.66
N VAL A 655 -29.30 17.96 -37.85
CA VAL A 655 -28.50 17.53 -39.02
C VAL A 655 -27.02 17.86 -38.81
N ALA A 656 -26.71 19.07 -38.33
CA ALA A 656 -25.33 19.46 -38.02
C ALA A 656 -24.77 18.65 -36.83
N ALA A 657 -25.62 18.31 -35.87
CA ALA A 657 -25.27 17.43 -34.75
C ALA A 657 -24.88 16.03 -35.21
N LEU A 658 -25.58 15.46 -36.21
CA LEU A 658 -25.23 14.17 -36.79
C LEU A 658 -23.86 14.20 -37.47
N THR A 659 -23.56 15.24 -38.27
CA THR A 659 -22.23 15.40 -38.88
C THR A 659 -21.15 15.53 -37.82
N TYR A 660 -21.40 16.31 -36.77
CA TYR A 660 -20.48 16.49 -35.64
C TYR A 660 -20.24 15.17 -34.88
N LEU A 661 -21.28 14.36 -34.67
CA LEU A 661 -21.18 13.04 -34.04
C LEU A 661 -20.26 12.10 -34.85
N GLN A 662 -20.41 12.09 -36.17
CA GLN A 662 -19.68 11.21 -37.10
C GLN A 662 -18.23 11.63 -37.32
N THR A 663 -17.87 12.88 -37.01
CA THR A 663 -16.55 13.45 -37.26
C THR A 663 -15.87 13.82 -35.94
N GLU A 664 -16.09 15.03 -35.44
CA GLU A 664 -15.38 15.59 -34.30
C GLU A 664 -15.55 14.78 -33.00
N LEU A 665 -16.75 14.23 -32.72
CA LEU A 665 -16.93 13.44 -31.51
C LEU A 665 -16.33 12.03 -31.64
N ALA A 666 -16.48 11.40 -32.81
CA ALA A 666 -15.97 10.06 -33.10
C ALA A 666 -14.44 9.97 -32.89
N ASP A 667 -13.71 11.05 -33.22
CA ASP A 667 -12.25 11.14 -33.08
C ASP A 667 -11.76 11.08 -31.62
N THR A 668 -12.65 11.32 -30.65
CA THR A 668 -12.29 11.28 -29.21
C THR A 668 -12.55 9.93 -28.56
N VAL A 669 -13.16 8.99 -29.28
CA VAL A 669 -13.59 7.68 -28.77
C VAL A 669 -12.53 6.63 -29.09
N ASP A 670 -12.21 5.78 -28.12
CA ASP A 670 -11.39 4.61 -28.36
C ASP A 670 -12.30 3.49 -28.88
N HIS A 671 -12.35 3.34 -30.20
CA HIS A 671 -13.17 2.32 -30.86
C HIS A 671 -12.65 0.89 -30.62
N SER A 672 -11.49 0.72 -29.98
CA SER A 672 -11.01 -0.58 -29.52
C SER A 672 -11.59 -0.98 -28.16
N ASP A 673 -12.08 -0.02 -27.36
CA ASP A 673 -12.81 -0.28 -26.11
C ASP A 673 -14.30 -0.54 -26.42
N PRO A 674 -14.81 -1.78 -26.16
CA PRO A 674 -16.21 -2.11 -26.42
C PRO A 674 -17.21 -1.28 -25.60
N THR A 675 -16.81 -0.84 -24.40
CA THR A 675 -17.64 -0.02 -23.50
C THR A 675 -17.78 1.38 -24.05
N GLU A 676 -16.66 2.04 -24.40
CA GLU A 676 -16.69 3.38 -24.99
C GLU A 676 -17.43 3.38 -26.33
N THR A 677 -17.18 2.37 -27.16
CA THR A 677 -17.86 2.20 -28.45
C THR A 677 -19.38 2.11 -28.27
N LYS A 678 -19.85 1.31 -27.30
CA LYS A 678 -21.27 1.18 -27.00
C LYS A 678 -21.86 2.49 -26.47
N GLU A 679 -21.17 3.19 -25.58
CA GLU A 679 -21.60 4.50 -25.09
C GLU A 679 -21.75 5.51 -26.23
N PHE A 680 -20.78 5.55 -27.14
CA PHE A 680 -20.80 6.41 -28.32
C PHE A 680 -21.97 6.08 -29.25
N GLN A 681 -22.20 4.80 -29.56
CA GLN A 681 -23.32 4.37 -30.41
C GLN A 681 -24.69 4.80 -29.84
N LEU A 682 -24.86 4.73 -28.52
CA LEU A 682 -26.08 5.14 -27.84
C LEU A 682 -26.35 6.65 -27.92
N LEU A 683 -25.34 7.49 -28.19
CA LEU A 683 -25.51 8.94 -28.30
C LEU A 683 -26.46 9.34 -29.42
N THR A 684 -26.53 8.55 -30.49
CA THR A 684 -27.46 8.75 -31.62
C THR A 684 -28.91 8.93 -31.16
N SER A 685 -29.33 8.27 -30.08
CA SER A 685 -30.67 8.41 -29.50
C SER A 685 -31.00 9.84 -29.06
N SER A 686 -29.99 10.67 -28.76
CA SER A 686 -30.17 12.07 -28.32
C SER A 686 -30.77 12.95 -29.41
N LEU A 687 -30.66 12.56 -30.70
CA LEU A 687 -31.29 13.27 -31.82
C LEU A 687 -32.82 13.17 -31.80
N PHE A 688 -33.38 12.23 -31.05
CA PHE A 688 -34.81 11.94 -31.01
C PHE A 688 -35.45 12.24 -29.65
N LYS A 689 -34.69 12.76 -28.68
CA LYS A 689 -35.20 13.08 -27.34
C LYS A 689 -35.97 14.41 -27.36
N THR A 690 -37.19 14.40 -26.83
CA THR A 690 -37.94 15.62 -26.48
C THR A 690 -37.47 16.17 -25.13
N THR A 691 -37.49 17.48 -24.95
CA THR A 691 -36.87 18.27 -23.85
C THR A 691 -37.43 18.03 -22.44
N SER A 692 -38.17 16.95 -22.17
CA SER A 692 -39.03 16.83 -20.98
C SER A 692 -38.45 16.10 -19.75
N ASP A 693 -37.25 15.50 -19.82
CA ASP A 693 -36.84 14.52 -18.79
C ASP A 693 -35.67 14.97 -17.89
N PHE A 694 -35.25 16.25 -17.94
CA PHE A 694 -34.12 16.74 -17.14
C PHE A 694 -34.59 17.52 -15.90
N ILE A 695 -34.43 16.91 -14.71
CA ILE A 695 -34.64 17.56 -13.42
C ILE A 695 -33.28 17.62 -12.70
N PRO A 696 -32.55 18.74 -12.75
CA PRO A 696 -31.25 18.83 -12.11
C PRO A 696 -31.42 19.04 -10.59
N LEU A 697 -30.94 18.09 -9.80
CA LEU A 697 -30.79 18.24 -8.35
C LEU A 697 -29.79 19.37 -8.05
N GLY A 698 -30.22 20.38 -7.30
CA GLY A 698 -29.38 21.51 -6.87
C GLY A 698 -29.29 22.70 -7.84
N TYR A 699 -30.03 22.68 -8.95
CA TYR A 699 -30.05 23.75 -9.96
C TYR A 699 -31.49 24.13 -10.37
N SER A 700 -32.44 24.09 -9.43
CA SER A 700 -33.89 24.20 -9.72
C SER A 700 -34.33 25.55 -10.29
N ASP A 701 -33.56 26.61 -10.05
CA ASP A 701 -33.98 27.99 -10.33
C ASP A 701 -33.25 28.61 -11.54
N VAL A 702 -32.47 27.80 -12.28
CA VAL A 702 -31.67 28.24 -13.44
C VAL A 702 -32.14 27.56 -14.72
N ASP A 703 -31.84 28.17 -15.87
CA ASP A 703 -32.15 27.58 -17.18
C ASP A 703 -31.49 26.20 -17.35
N GLU A 704 -32.16 25.32 -18.10
CA GLU A 704 -31.71 23.95 -18.35
C GLU A 704 -30.29 23.90 -18.93
N THR A 705 -29.94 24.84 -19.81
CA THR A 705 -28.62 24.94 -20.42
C THR A 705 -27.55 25.24 -19.37
N TYR A 706 -27.83 26.18 -18.47
CA TYR A 706 -26.91 26.54 -17.38
C TYR A 706 -26.68 25.36 -16.43
N ALA A 707 -27.76 24.67 -16.04
CA ALA A 707 -27.69 23.51 -15.16
C ALA A 707 -26.88 22.37 -15.79
N ARG A 708 -27.16 22.04 -17.06
CA ARG A 708 -26.44 20.99 -17.81
C ARG A 708 -24.95 21.30 -17.93
N ARG A 709 -24.58 22.53 -18.30
CA ARG A 709 -23.17 22.95 -18.40
C ARG A 709 -22.47 22.96 -17.05
N SER A 710 -23.16 23.36 -15.98
CA SER A 710 -22.64 23.32 -14.61
C SER A 710 -22.34 21.88 -14.16
N GLN A 711 -23.19 20.91 -14.54
CA GLN A 711 -22.92 19.50 -14.27
C GLN A 711 -21.69 18.97 -15.01
N LEU A 712 -21.48 19.39 -16.26
CA LEU A 712 -20.25 19.07 -16.99
C LEU A 712 -19.04 19.71 -16.31
N PHE A 713 -19.13 20.96 -15.87
CA PHE A 713 -18.08 21.63 -15.10
C PHE A 713 -17.72 20.82 -13.84
N ASP A 714 -18.71 20.46 -13.02
CA ASP A 714 -18.51 19.65 -11.81
C ASP A 714 -17.82 18.30 -12.13
N THR A 715 -18.15 17.70 -13.28
CA THR A 715 -17.50 16.46 -13.75
C THR A 715 -16.02 16.70 -14.09
N LEU A 716 -15.70 17.78 -14.81
CA LEU A 716 -14.33 18.11 -15.21
C LEU A 716 -13.46 18.53 -14.02
N VAL A 717 -14.03 19.21 -13.03
CA VAL A 717 -13.34 19.65 -11.82
C VAL A 717 -12.77 18.46 -11.02
N ASN A 718 -13.40 17.27 -11.09
CA ASN A 718 -12.90 16.08 -10.40
C ASN A 718 -11.53 15.59 -10.88
N PHE A 719 -11.06 16.01 -12.07
CA PHE A 719 -9.72 15.69 -12.55
C PHE A 719 -8.62 16.59 -11.96
N PHE A 720 -9.00 17.65 -11.25
CA PHE A 720 -8.07 18.57 -10.60
C PHE A 720 -7.85 18.21 -9.12
N PRO A 721 -6.73 18.64 -8.50
CA PRO A 721 -6.46 18.40 -7.08
C PRO A 721 -7.50 19.09 -6.18
N GLU A 722 -7.89 18.46 -5.07
CA GLU A 722 -8.92 18.99 -4.15
C GLU A 722 -8.62 20.41 -3.64
N SER A 723 -7.34 20.76 -3.48
CA SER A 723 -6.91 22.11 -3.09
C SER A 723 -7.32 23.21 -4.07
N MET A 724 -7.58 22.85 -5.33
CA MET A 724 -8.01 23.78 -6.38
C MET A 724 -9.53 23.88 -6.48
N THR A 725 -10.26 22.83 -6.09
CA THR A 725 -11.69 22.68 -6.38
C THR A 725 -12.57 23.45 -5.39
N PRO A 726 -13.85 23.73 -5.74
CA PRO A 726 -14.87 24.11 -4.77
C PRO A 726 -15.03 23.08 -3.64
N PRO A 727 -15.64 23.45 -2.50
CA PRO A 727 -16.00 22.50 -1.46
C PRO A 727 -16.93 21.39 -1.98
N LYS A 728 -16.69 20.14 -1.57
CA LYS A 728 -17.50 18.98 -2.00
C LYS A 728 -18.93 19.01 -1.47
N GLY A 729 -19.14 19.46 -0.22
CA GLY A 729 -20.48 19.56 0.38
C GLY A 729 -21.37 20.62 -0.27
N ASN A 730 -22.67 20.57 0.01
CA ASN A 730 -23.61 21.62 -0.38
C ASN A 730 -24.15 22.34 0.86
N LEU A 731 -24.47 23.63 0.71
CA LEU A 731 -24.99 24.45 1.80
C LEU A 731 -26.30 23.89 2.37
N VAL A 732 -27.15 23.34 1.50
CA VAL A 732 -28.45 22.75 1.87
C VAL A 732 -28.32 21.49 2.73
N ASP A 733 -27.23 20.73 2.58
CA ASP A 733 -26.97 19.51 3.35
C ASP A 733 -26.66 19.79 4.83
N LEU A 734 -26.40 21.06 5.18
CA LEU A 734 -26.18 21.50 6.56
C LEU A 734 -27.49 21.71 7.34
N ILE A 735 -28.64 21.66 6.68
CA ILE A 735 -29.94 21.77 7.33
C ILE A 735 -30.34 20.40 7.85
N SER A 736 -30.31 20.21 9.17
CA SER A 736 -30.88 19.03 9.81
C SER A 736 -32.40 19.08 9.72
N LEU A 737 -33.02 18.13 9.03
CA LEU A 737 -34.46 17.93 8.99
C LEU A 737 -34.94 16.99 10.10
#